data_AF-A0A060SWM7-F1
#
_entry.id   AF-A0A060SWM7-F1
#
_cell.length_a   1.000
_cell.length_b   1.000
_cell.length_c   1.000
_cell.angle_alpha   90.00
_cell.angle_beta   90.00
_cell.angle_gamma   90.00
#
_symmetry.space_group_name_H-M   'P 1'
#
loop_
_entity.id
_entity.type
_entity.pdbx_description
1 polymer ?
#
loop_
_entity_poly.entity_id
_entity_poly.type
_entity_poly.pdbx_seq_one_letter_code
_entity_poly.pdbx_strand_id
1 'polypeptide(L)'
;MSSLSSLPDPGGMSVEELMEKLTLSANSSEKRGRARKNEYSTWDDPEVQVTGWKFNEFDYGSKNVKLPVDARGLFTYKDRIVIRGYNKFFNIDEVASTKWASIEKNTRAPYYLTSKENGCIVFMSAIDSDTLLVTSKNATGPGPSIEKEKSHSWVASQWIDRHLSKVGLSRSDLAKELHRLNVTAVGELCDDDFEEHVLAYTGDRAGIYLHGINLNTPKFATYSCEDVQAFAKQFGFFTTPYTVANSLQELKQFLSQCEEKGQWNGIDIEGFVIRCRATLEDGFEGDFFFKYKFQEPYLMYRNWREVTRSYLNGKAKNQIKIHSHKAVTSRYLDFAMDVLSRDHGLREQYKQNHGIIKLRDMFLEHEGKQGIELANEPEKSSEEHQPIDDGKTKYVILPVSTIGCGKTTLFASLSHLFGWGHVQNDELQVAQKQKKHYLACESIRLLEDTNAVLVDRNNHKYELRATIMKDMNQCRKKLVYVCVNFWPNGKVAKEDLWKVTRKRVEERGDNHVTIKRSQNGDKETDKIMRIFVNGFEPLETTREPDDQFDCVIDLDVVKGTRHNLQLVVEQLHKRYPELVPEVPSEQALDEAFNAGLKYHAKPYKPDVQVLNYLGQGKGGPKKEQQAKGKGKDKAKEGGQQQPSPSKIIYFNVDVKQDIGGLVDKLFEANPGTDRSFWDKLKVNDFVKKEFHITLVHMNGSSDREKQLFEYLRSKYAGHLVGKQNSVNKSLDKECQVRAKYLAFNSRIMALAVDVSSDDEGIVCGTQQAHITIGMVDGVKPVESNDMLKSADKEVINWNLEPNLGGHQLSAFAR
;
A
#
# COMPACT_ATOMS: atom_id res chain seq x y z
N MET A 1 -21.03 51.21 4.72
CA MET A 1 -19.71 50.93 5.34
C MET A 1 -19.94 49.80 6.34
N SER A 2 -19.19 48.71 6.18
CA SER A 2 -19.32 47.47 6.96
C SER A 2 -19.26 47.71 8.47
N SER A 3 -20.14 47.05 9.22
CA SER A 3 -20.16 47.04 10.69
C SER A 3 -19.22 45.99 11.29
N LEU A 4 -18.46 45.26 10.48
CA LEU A 4 -17.57 44.22 10.99
C LEU A 4 -16.38 44.87 11.68
N SER A 5 -16.29 44.62 12.98
CA SER A 5 -15.12 44.93 13.80
C SER A 5 -13.99 43.97 13.47
N SER A 6 -12.76 44.48 13.42
CA SER A 6 -11.57 43.62 13.32
C SER A 6 -11.52 42.66 14.50
N LEU A 7 -11.31 41.37 14.24
CA LEU A 7 -10.98 40.41 15.29
C LEU A 7 -9.59 40.73 15.88
N PRO A 8 -9.38 40.51 17.19
CA PRO A 8 -8.06 40.64 17.79
C PRO A 8 -7.10 39.59 17.23
N ASP A 9 -5.82 39.94 17.12
CA ASP A 9 -4.78 38.96 16.77
C ASP A 9 -4.74 37.86 17.85
N PRO A 10 -4.91 36.58 17.49
CA PRO A 10 -4.83 35.46 18.43
C PRO A 10 -3.42 35.27 19.06
N GLY A 11 -2.42 36.02 18.60
CA GLY A 11 -1.04 35.97 19.08
C GLY A 11 -0.30 34.69 18.68
N GLY A 12 0.88 34.51 19.27
CA GLY A 12 1.77 33.38 18.98
C GLY A 12 2.97 33.81 18.14
N MET A 13 3.24 33.06 17.07
CA MET A 13 4.37 33.31 16.17
C MET A 13 4.12 34.58 15.34
N SER A 14 5.16 35.40 15.14
CA SER A 14 5.05 36.56 14.24
C SER A 14 5.02 36.13 12.76
N VAL A 15 4.63 37.04 11.86
CA VAL A 15 4.65 36.74 10.42
C VAL A 15 6.08 36.53 9.94
N GLU A 16 7.03 37.32 10.42
CA GLU A 16 8.45 37.20 10.10
C GLU A 16 9.01 35.84 10.52
N GLU A 17 8.71 35.39 11.74
CA GLU A 17 9.09 34.07 12.24
C GLU A 17 8.46 32.93 11.41
N LEU A 18 7.20 33.09 10.97
CA LEU A 18 6.56 32.11 10.09
C LEU A 18 7.26 32.06 8.72
N MET A 19 7.58 33.21 8.14
CA MET A 19 8.26 33.31 6.84
C MET A 19 9.64 32.66 6.87
N GLU A 20 10.38 32.84 7.98
CA GLU A 20 11.65 32.15 8.20
C GLU A 20 11.45 30.63 8.23
N LYS A 21 10.49 30.13 9.02
CA LYS A 21 10.19 28.69 9.11
C LYS A 21 9.71 28.09 7.80
N LEU A 22 8.91 28.83 7.02
CA LEU A 22 8.47 28.41 5.69
C LEU A 22 9.64 28.31 4.71
N THR A 23 10.55 29.29 4.74
CA THR A 23 11.75 29.30 3.90
C THR A 23 12.69 28.15 4.27
N LEU A 24 12.94 27.93 5.56
CA LEU A 24 13.70 26.78 6.06
C LEU A 24 13.04 25.46 5.66
N SER A 25 11.72 25.35 5.84
CA SER A 25 10.95 24.17 5.42
C SER A 25 11.07 23.92 3.92
N ALA A 26 10.97 24.94 3.07
CA ALA A 26 11.04 24.80 1.61
C ALA A 26 12.44 24.40 1.11
N ASN A 27 13.49 24.87 1.79
CA ASN A 27 14.88 24.52 1.50
C ASN A 27 15.30 23.16 2.09
N SER A 28 14.44 22.53 2.91
CA SER A 28 14.74 21.22 3.49
C SER A 28 14.90 20.14 2.41
N SER A 29 15.88 19.26 2.61
CA SER A 29 16.07 18.07 1.79
C SER A 29 15.07 16.96 2.14
N GLU A 30 14.42 17.05 3.31
CA GLU A 30 13.37 16.12 3.72
C GLU A 30 12.10 16.34 2.90
N LYS A 31 11.53 15.26 2.38
CA LYS A 31 10.29 15.37 1.58
C LYS A 31 9.02 15.53 2.44
N ARG A 32 9.06 15.05 3.68
CA ARG A 32 7.95 15.12 4.64
C ARG A 32 7.99 16.46 5.35
N GLY A 33 6.85 17.15 5.44
CA GLY A 33 6.76 18.46 6.09
C GLY A 33 7.35 19.63 5.31
N ARG A 34 7.94 19.36 4.14
CA ARG A 34 8.51 20.40 3.28
C ARG A 34 7.43 21.22 2.59
N ALA A 35 7.52 22.53 2.77
CA ALA A 35 6.74 23.49 2.01
C ALA A 35 7.19 23.51 0.54
N ARG A 36 6.26 23.40 -0.39
CA ARG A 36 6.49 23.71 -1.81
C ARG A 36 6.21 25.18 -2.01
N LYS A 37 7.23 25.91 -2.46
CA LYS A 37 7.19 27.34 -2.76
C LYS A 37 7.03 27.52 -4.27
N ASN A 38 6.03 28.31 -4.69
CA ASN A 38 5.84 28.73 -6.08
C ASN A 38 5.51 30.22 -6.11
N GLU A 39 6.09 30.96 -7.06
CA GLU A 39 5.74 32.37 -7.30
C GLU A 39 4.65 32.48 -8.38
N TYR A 40 3.72 33.39 -8.19
CA TYR A 40 2.61 33.67 -9.10
C TYR A 40 2.47 35.16 -9.33
N SER A 41 2.46 35.59 -10.59
CA SER A 41 1.95 36.92 -10.95
C SER A 41 0.45 37.01 -10.68
N THR A 42 -0.07 38.21 -10.40
CA THR A 42 -1.53 38.38 -10.24
C THR A 42 -2.24 38.56 -11.58
N TRP A 43 -3.58 38.46 -11.58
CA TRP A 43 -4.39 38.66 -12.78
C TRP A 43 -4.46 40.11 -13.23
N ASP A 44 -4.57 41.03 -12.26
CA ASP A 44 -4.82 42.45 -12.49
C ASP A 44 -3.49 43.21 -12.68
N ASP A 45 -2.41 42.74 -12.05
CA ASP A 45 -1.06 43.28 -12.22
C ASP A 45 0.01 42.15 -12.30
N PRO A 46 0.59 41.90 -13.49
CA PRO A 46 1.64 40.90 -13.65
C PRO A 46 2.96 41.20 -12.91
N GLU A 47 3.23 42.47 -12.57
CA GLU A 47 4.42 42.89 -11.82
C GLU A 47 4.30 42.55 -10.33
N VAL A 48 3.07 42.46 -9.82
CA VAL A 48 2.81 41.98 -8.46
C VAL A 48 2.95 40.46 -8.45
N GLN A 49 3.95 39.97 -7.71
CA GLN A 49 4.19 38.54 -7.49
C GLN A 49 3.89 38.14 -6.05
N VAL A 50 3.07 37.10 -5.89
CA VAL A 50 2.76 36.47 -4.62
C VAL A 50 3.37 35.07 -4.53
N THR A 51 3.85 34.73 -3.34
CA THR A 51 4.41 33.41 -3.08
C THR A 51 3.33 32.49 -2.51
N GLY A 52 3.03 31.40 -3.20
CA GLY A 52 2.16 30.32 -2.70
C GLY A 52 2.95 29.24 -1.97
N TRP A 53 2.46 28.84 -0.79
CA TRP A 53 3.04 27.79 0.04
C TRP A 53 2.12 26.58 0.13
N LYS A 54 2.64 25.39 -0.17
CA LYS A 54 1.86 24.14 -0.19
C LYS A 54 2.59 22.99 0.48
N PHE A 55 1.95 22.34 1.44
CA PHE A 55 2.42 21.10 2.05
C PHE A 55 1.78 19.87 1.38
N ASN A 56 2.34 18.67 1.63
CA ASN A 56 1.67 17.44 1.19
C ASN A 56 0.44 17.17 2.07
N GLU A 57 -0.65 16.68 1.48
CA GLU A 57 -1.93 16.51 2.20
C GLU A 57 -1.84 15.58 3.43
N PHE A 58 -0.98 14.56 3.39
CA PHE A 58 -0.80 13.63 4.51
C PHE A 58 0.07 14.18 5.64
N ASP A 59 0.84 15.26 5.42
CA ASP A 59 1.73 15.81 6.44
C ASP A 59 0.94 16.54 7.54
N TYR A 60 -0.18 17.18 7.20
CA TYR A 60 -1.05 17.89 8.16
C TYR A 60 -1.63 17.00 9.28
N GLY A 61 -1.80 15.69 9.03
CA GLY A 61 -2.33 14.73 10.00
C GLY A 61 -1.26 13.83 10.61
N SER A 62 0.00 14.04 10.26
CA SER A 62 1.11 13.17 10.63
C SER A 62 1.68 13.54 12.00
N LYS A 63 1.68 12.59 12.94
CA LYS A 63 2.35 12.75 14.24
C LYS A 63 3.88 12.86 14.17
N ASN A 64 4.46 12.49 13.03
CA ASN A 64 5.91 12.41 12.83
C ASN A 64 6.50 13.70 12.26
N VAL A 65 5.68 14.72 12.00
CA VAL A 65 6.09 15.95 11.32
C VAL A 65 5.37 17.11 12.00
N LYS A 66 6.10 18.20 12.27
CA LYS A 66 5.49 19.46 12.72
C LYS A 66 5.60 20.48 11.60
N LEU A 67 4.45 20.87 11.04
CA LEU A 67 4.42 21.91 10.00
C LEU A 67 4.66 23.29 10.62
N PRO A 68 5.27 24.23 9.87
CA PRO A 68 5.35 25.63 10.29
C PRO A 68 3.97 26.25 10.59
N VAL A 69 2.96 25.85 9.82
CA VAL A 69 1.58 26.30 9.93
C VAL A 69 0.64 25.27 9.29
N ASP A 70 -0.56 25.09 9.86
CA ASP A 70 -1.56 24.15 9.36
C ASP A 70 -2.51 24.75 8.32
N ALA A 71 -2.22 25.97 7.84
CA ALA A 71 -3.01 26.65 6.83
C ALA A 71 -3.00 25.88 5.50
N ARG A 72 -4.18 25.67 4.92
CA ARG A 72 -4.39 25.05 3.61
C ARG A 72 -4.88 26.10 2.63
N GLY A 73 -3.95 26.59 1.81
CA GLY A 73 -4.13 27.78 0.99
C GLY A 73 -3.46 28.96 1.67
N LEU A 74 -2.16 29.13 1.45
CA LEU A 74 -1.36 30.15 2.10
C LEU A 74 -0.57 30.90 1.05
N PHE A 75 -0.75 32.22 0.97
CA PHE A 75 0.03 33.08 0.09
C PHE A 75 0.58 34.28 0.86
N THR A 76 1.79 34.66 0.51
CA THR A 76 2.52 35.76 1.13
C THR A 76 2.96 36.74 0.08
N TYR A 77 3.01 38.01 0.44
CA TYR A 77 3.50 39.09 -0.39
C TYR A 77 4.42 39.95 0.47
N LYS A 78 5.69 40.06 0.07
CA LYS A 78 6.74 40.68 0.89
C LYS A 78 6.78 40.02 2.28
N ASP A 79 6.61 40.80 3.33
CA ASP A 79 6.62 40.45 4.75
C ASP A 79 5.23 40.17 5.34
N ARG A 80 4.19 40.03 4.50
CA ARG A 80 2.80 39.85 4.94
C ARG A 80 2.19 38.55 4.44
N ILE A 81 1.30 37.98 5.25
CA ILE A 81 0.32 36.99 4.78
C ILE A 81 -0.77 37.75 4.03
N VAL A 82 -1.01 37.41 2.78
CA VAL A 82 -2.07 38.01 1.97
C VAL A 82 -3.21 37.04 1.68
N ILE A 83 -2.98 35.72 1.79
CA ILE A 83 -4.05 34.72 1.78
C ILE A 83 -3.82 33.72 2.89
N ARG A 84 -4.84 33.51 3.72
CA ARG A 84 -4.85 32.55 4.82
C ARG A 84 -6.14 31.74 4.78
N GLY A 85 -6.10 30.60 4.10
CA GLY A 85 -7.16 29.60 4.11
C GLY A 85 -7.33 28.95 5.50
N TYR A 86 -8.32 28.10 5.69
CA TYR A 86 -8.51 27.41 6.98
C TYR A 86 -7.30 26.55 7.36
N ASN A 87 -7.20 26.21 8.64
CA ASN A 87 -6.39 25.05 9.00
C ASN A 87 -6.92 23.81 8.29
N LYS A 88 -6.03 22.89 7.90
CA LYS A 88 -6.48 21.59 7.38
C LYS A 88 -7.33 20.90 8.43
N PHE A 89 -8.59 20.64 8.10
CA PHE A 89 -9.51 19.87 8.92
C PHE A 89 -9.85 18.52 8.28
N PHE A 90 -10.17 17.57 9.15
CA PHE A 90 -10.30 16.15 8.84
C PHE A 90 -11.73 15.68 9.08
N ASN A 91 -12.09 14.58 8.43
CA ASN A 91 -13.37 13.91 8.67
C ASN A 91 -13.38 13.32 10.07
N ILE A 92 -14.57 13.09 10.62
CA ILE A 92 -14.72 12.22 11.78
C ILE A 92 -13.94 10.91 11.57
N ASP A 93 -13.23 10.49 12.61
CA ASP A 93 -12.38 9.29 12.70
C ASP A 93 -11.19 9.21 11.71
N GLU A 94 -10.91 10.26 10.93
CA GLU A 94 -9.77 10.31 10.00
C GLU A 94 -8.42 10.49 10.73
N VAL A 95 -8.38 11.27 11.81
CA VAL A 95 -7.18 11.50 12.63
C VAL A 95 -7.52 11.43 14.12
N ALA A 96 -6.49 11.38 14.98
CA ALA A 96 -6.69 11.26 16.42
C ALA A 96 -7.59 12.37 17.00
N SER A 97 -7.41 13.62 16.57
CA SER A 97 -8.17 14.78 17.05
C SER A 97 -9.64 14.79 16.61
N THR A 98 -10.01 14.04 15.56
CA THR A 98 -11.39 13.97 15.06
C THR A 98 -12.12 12.68 15.43
N LYS A 99 -11.54 11.86 16.32
CA LYS A 99 -12.28 10.77 16.98
C LYS A 99 -13.32 11.35 17.94
N TRP A 100 -14.49 10.73 18.02
CA TRP A 100 -15.56 11.20 18.90
C TRP A 100 -15.13 11.42 20.36
N ALA A 101 -14.33 10.50 20.92
CA ALA A 101 -13.80 10.64 22.28
C ALA A 101 -12.88 11.86 22.45
N SER A 102 -12.12 12.22 21.40
CA SER A 102 -11.27 13.40 21.41
C SER A 102 -12.07 14.69 21.24
N ILE A 103 -13.11 14.66 20.38
CA ILE A 103 -14.04 15.79 20.22
C ILE A 103 -14.75 16.08 21.54
N GLU A 104 -15.29 15.06 22.19
CA GLU A 104 -15.98 15.17 23.48
C GLU A 104 -15.07 15.75 24.57
N LYS A 105 -13.81 15.33 24.60
CA LYS A 105 -12.84 15.79 25.61
C LYS A 105 -12.34 17.22 25.37
N ASN A 106 -12.10 17.59 24.12
CA ASN A 106 -11.28 18.77 23.80
C ASN A 106 -12.06 19.92 23.17
N THR A 107 -13.31 19.72 22.73
CA THR A 107 -14.13 20.75 22.08
C THR A 107 -15.23 21.29 22.99
N ARG A 108 -15.76 22.46 22.66
CA ARG A 108 -16.86 23.11 23.40
C ARG A 108 -17.97 23.54 22.45
N ALA A 109 -19.21 23.33 22.90
CA ALA A 109 -20.40 23.90 22.27
C ALA A 109 -20.43 25.44 22.43
N PRO A 110 -21.17 26.17 21.58
CA PRO A 110 -22.00 25.69 20.48
C PRO A 110 -21.19 25.16 19.28
N TYR A 111 -21.75 24.16 18.59
CA TYR A 111 -21.23 23.60 17.34
C TYR A 111 -22.01 24.20 16.17
N TYR A 112 -21.32 24.91 15.28
CA TYR A 112 -21.94 25.48 14.07
C TYR A 112 -21.74 24.52 12.91
N LEU A 113 -22.84 24.02 12.34
CA LEU A 113 -22.83 23.10 11.21
C LEU A 113 -23.13 23.89 9.94
N THR A 114 -22.07 24.26 9.21
CA THR A 114 -22.20 24.92 7.90
C THR A 114 -22.35 23.88 6.80
N SER A 115 -23.27 24.09 5.85
CA SER A 115 -23.42 23.21 4.70
C SER A 115 -22.10 23.11 3.94
N LYS A 116 -21.73 21.88 3.59
CA LYS A 116 -20.51 21.65 2.83
C LYS A 116 -20.83 21.71 1.34
N GLU A 117 -20.83 22.92 0.79
CA GLU A 117 -20.98 23.16 -0.65
C GLU A 117 -19.96 22.35 -1.47
N ASN A 118 -20.31 22.09 -2.72
CA ASN A 118 -19.61 21.14 -3.57
C ASN A 118 -19.10 21.82 -4.84
N GLY A 119 -17.98 22.52 -4.72
CA GLY A 119 -17.35 23.23 -5.82
C GLY A 119 -15.83 23.30 -5.68
N CYS A 120 -15.28 24.46 -6.02
CA CYS A 120 -13.87 24.77 -5.89
C CYS A 120 -13.64 25.95 -4.95
N ILE A 121 -12.79 25.75 -3.93
CA ILE A 121 -12.46 26.82 -2.98
C ILE A 121 -11.75 28.00 -3.66
N VAL A 122 -12.21 29.19 -3.31
CA VAL A 122 -11.70 30.50 -3.74
C VAL A 122 -11.32 31.29 -2.50
N PHE A 123 -10.15 31.93 -2.57
CA PHE A 123 -9.72 32.90 -1.57
C PHE A 123 -9.68 34.29 -2.18
N MET A 124 -10.22 35.25 -1.43
CA MET A 124 -10.31 36.65 -1.78
C MET A 124 -9.68 37.46 -0.66
N SER A 125 -8.70 38.27 -1.00
CA SER A 125 -8.02 39.20 -0.09
C SER A 125 -7.53 40.39 -0.89
N ALA A 126 -6.67 41.22 -0.31
CA ALA A 126 -6.15 42.39 -0.98
C ALA A 126 -4.63 42.53 -0.74
N ILE A 127 -3.90 42.95 -1.77
CA ILE A 127 -2.48 43.31 -1.67
C ILE A 127 -2.33 44.65 -0.94
N ASP A 128 -3.17 45.60 -1.32
CA ASP A 128 -3.33 46.94 -0.75
C ASP A 128 -4.81 47.34 -0.76
N SER A 129 -5.14 48.62 -0.57
CA SER A 129 -6.53 49.07 -0.55
C SER A 129 -7.27 48.90 -1.88
N ASP A 130 -6.59 48.82 -3.02
CA ASP A 130 -7.23 48.89 -4.34
C ASP A 130 -6.97 47.65 -5.20
N THR A 131 -6.01 46.81 -4.82
CA THR A 131 -5.61 45.62 -5.56
C THR A 131 -6.20 44.34 -4.92
N LEU A 132 -7.27 43.82 -5.52
CA LEU A 132 -7.90 42.57 -5.09
C LEU A 132 -7.07 41.36 -5.52
N LEU A 133 -6.75 40.48 -4.57
CA LEU A 133 -6.10 39.21 -4.83
C LEU A 133 -7.13 38.07 -4.79
N VAL A 134 -7.31 37.39 -5.92
CA VAL A 134 -8.16 36.21 -6.05
C VAL A 134 -7.30 34.99 -6.32
N THR A 135 -7.41 33.96 -5.49
CA THR A 135 -6.64 32.72 -5.67
C THR A 135 -7.54 31.49 -5.60
N SER A 136 -7.18 30.47 -6.36
CA SER A 136 -7.67 29.11 -6.10
C SER A 136 -6.90 28.53 -4.91
N LYS A 137 -7.18 27.28 -4.56
CA LYS A 137 -6.52 26.60 -3.44
C LYS A 137 -4.99 26.77 -3.40
N ASN A 138 -4.28 26.69 -4.53
CA ASN A 138 -2.81 26.76 -4.54
C ASN A 138 -2.23 27.50 -5.77
N ALA A 139 -3.04 28.26 -6.51
CA ALA A 139 -2.58 28.97 -7.69
C ALA A 139 -3.41 30.24 -7.96
N THR A 140 -2.78 31.21 -8.61
CA THR A 140 -3.41 32.41 -9.18
C THR A 140 -2.66 32.84 -10.43
N GLY A 141 -3.23 33.80 -11.16
CA GLY A 141 -2.58 34.48 -12.27
C GLY A 141 -2.46 33.72 -13.58
N PRO A 142 -1.97 34.40 -14.63
CA PRO A 142 -1.76 33.81 -15.95
C PRO A 142 -0.60 32.81 -15.91
N GLY A 143 -0.92 31.51 -15.90
CA GLY A 143 0.07 30.45 -16.02
C GLY A 143 0.50 30.22 -17.48
N PRO A 144 1.73 29.75 -17.76
CA PRO A 144 2.24 29.58 -19.13
C PRO A 144 1.56 28.45 -19.94
N SER A 145 0.64 27.68 -19.33
CA SER A 145 0.08 26.46 -19.90
C SER A 145 -1.42 26.24 -19.64
N ILE A 146 -2.11 27.21 -19.00
CA ILE A 146 -3.53 27.13 -18.69
C ILE A 146 -4.25 28.28 -19.40
N GLU A 147 -5.22 27.95 -20.24
CA GLU A 147 -6.13 28.93 -20.84
C GLU A 147 -6.89 29.68 -19.74
N LYS A 148 -7.04 31.00 -19.87
CA LYS A 148 -7.64 31.86 -18.83
C LYS A 148 -8.99 31.32 -18.34
N GLU A 149 -9.86 30.95 -19.27
CA GLU A 149 -11.22 30.45 -19.02
C GLU A 149 -11.27 29.11 -18.28
N LYS A 150 -10.14 28.37 -18.23
CA LYS A 150 -10.01 27.10 -17.50
C LYS A 150 -9.41 27.28 -16.10
N SER A 151 -9.03 28.50 -15.71
CA SER A 151 -8.45 28.77 -14.40
C SER A 151 -9.54 29.09 -13.37
N HIS A 152 -9.60 28.30 -12.29
CA HIS A 152 -10.53 28.51 -11.17
C HIS A 152 -10.45 29.93 -10.60
N SER A 153 -9.24 30.48 -10.44
CA SER A 153 -9.05 31.83 -9.90
C SER A 153 -9.53 32.93 -10.85
N TRP A 154 -9.45 32.72 -12.16
CA TRP A 154 -9.94 33.66 -13.16
C TRP A 154 -11.47 33.65 -13.22
N VAL A 155 -12.08 32.46 -13.29
CA VAL A 155 -13.53 32.34 -13.31
C VAL A 155 -14.15 32.86 -12.01
N ALA A 156 -13.52 32.59 -10.87
CA ALA A 156 -13.90 33.20 -9.60
C ALA A 156 -13.84 34.74 -9.65
N SER A 157 -12.79 35.30 -10.25
CA SER A 157 -12.66 36.76 -10.43
C SER A 157 -13.82 37.35 -11.25
N GLN A 158 -14.26 36.67 -12.31
CA GLN A 158 -15.45 37.08 -13.08
C GLN A 158 -16.75 36.97 -12.26
N TRP A 159 -16.89 35.92 -11.44
CA TRP A 159 -18.05 35.79 -10.55
C TRP A 159 -18.08 36.86 -9.46
N ILE A 160 -16.92 37.26 -8.93
CA ILE A 160 -16.82 38.36 -7.97
C ILE A 160 -17.36 39.65 -8.61
N ASP A 161 -17.00 39.96 -9.85
CA ASP A 161 -17.53 41.14 -10.55
C ASP A 161 -19.05 41.10 -10.69
N ARG A 162 -19.61 39.92 -11.00
CA ARG A 162 -21.06 39.73 -11.10
C ARG A 162 -21.76 39.93 -9.76
N HIS A 163 -21.21 39.38 -8.67
CA HIS A 163 -21.77 39.53 -7.32
C HIS A 163 -21.74 40.99 -6.86
N LEU A 164 -20.60 41.66 -7.03
CA LEU A 164 -20.42 43.06 -6.63
C LEU A 164 -21.32 43.99 -7.45
N SER A 165 -21.44 43.77 -8.76
CA SER A 165 -22.29 44.58 -9.64
C SER A 165 -23.78 44.49 -9.24
N LYS A 166 -24.25 43.33 -8.75
CA LYS A 166 -25.64 43.18 -8.26
C LYS A 166 -25.97 44.07 -7.06
N VAL A 167 -24.97 44.45 -6.28
CA VAL A 167 -25.11 45.31 -5.10
C VAL A 167 -24.51 46.70 -5.30
N GLY A 168 -24.11 47.05 -6.53
CA GLY A 168 -23.55 48.36 -6.88
C GLY A 168 -22.18 48.65 -6.27
N LEU A 169 -21.38 47.61 -5.97
CA LEU A 169 -20.03 47.73 -5.43
C LEU A 169 -18.97 47.39 -6.49
N SER A 170 -17.75 47.87 -6.27
CA SER A 170 -16.58 47.60 -7.12
C SER A 170 -15.58 46.65 -6.46
N ARG A 171 -14.62 46.14 -7.25
CA ARG A 171 -13.48 45.37 -6.72
C ARG A 171 -12.68 46.15 -5.69
N SER A 172 -12.49 47.45 -5.90
CA SER A 172 -11.78 48.33 -4.97
C SER A 172 -12.52 48.42 -3.62
N ASP A 173 -13.86 48.45 -3.62
CA ASP A 173 -14.63 48.46 -2.36
C ASP A 173 -14.43 47.18 -1.55
N LEU A 174 -14.40 46.03 -2.22
CA LEU A 174 -14.10 44.75 -1.58
C LEU A 174 -12.64 44.70 -1.10
N ALA A 175 -11.67 45.12 -1.91
CA ALA A 175 -10.26 45.16 -1.56
C ALA A 175 -10.00 46.05 -0.34
N LYS A 176 -10.59 47.26 -0.29
CA LYS A 176 -10.51 48.19 0.83
C LYS A 176 -10.94 47.53 2.13
N GLU A 177 -12.06 46.84 2.12
CA GLU A 177 -12.62 46.22 3.32
C GLU A 177 -11.79 45.01 3.78
N LEU A 178 -11.38 44.14 2.85
CA LEU A 178 -10.53 42.99 3.16
C LEU A 178 -9.16 43.42 3.69
N HIS A 179 -8.57 44.48 3.11
CA HIS A 179 -7.31 45.07 3.56
C HIS A 179 -7.44 45.70 4.95
N ARG A 180 -8.49 46.51 5.18
CA ARG A 180 -8.77 47.16 6.46
C ARG A 180 -8.90 46.17 7.60
N LEU A 181 -9.57 45.04 7.36
CA LEU A 181 -9.77 43.98 8.33
C LEU A 181 -8.56 43.03 8.45
N ASN A 182 -7.60 43.09 7.52
CA ASN A 182 -6.50 42.14 7.38
C ASN A 182 -6.99 40.67 7.31
N VAL A 183 -7.94 40.41 6.40
CA VAL A 183 -8.61 39.11 6.29
C VAL A 183 -8.54 38.50 4.90
N THR A 184 -8.73 37.19 4.85
CA THR A 184 -9.09 36.43 3.64
C THR A 184 -10.54 36.01 3.72
N ALA A 185 -11.38 36.47 2.79
CA ALA A 185 -12.68 35.89 2.53
C ALA A 185 -12.54 34.56 1.77
N VAL A 186 -13.27 33.54 2.21
CA VAL A 186 -13.19 32.18 1.72
C VAL A 186 -14.56 31.75 1.23
N GLY A 187 -14.66 31.45 -0.06
CA GLY A 187 -15.89 30.97 -0.68
C GLY A 187 -15.68 29.69 -1.49
N GLU A 188 -16.78 29.06 -1.84
CA GLU A 188 -16.81 27.91 -2.74
C GLU A 188 -17.45 28.39 -4.05
N LEU A 189 -16.70 28.30 -5.16
CA LEU A 189 -17.23 28.54 -6.50
C LEU A 189 -17.96 27.29 -6.97
N CYS A 190 -19.26 27.42 -7.17
CA CYS A 190 -20.17 26.37 -7.61
C CYS A 190 -20.85 26.83 -8.90
N ASP A 191 -20.48 26.25 -10.03
CA ASP A 191 -20.94 26.67 -11.37
C ASP A 191 -20.77 25.51 -12.37
N ASP A 192 -21.87 24.83 -12.70
CA ASP A 192 -21.86 23.67 -13.59
C ASP A 192 -21.47 24.02 -15.04
N ASP A 193 -21.69 25.28 -15.46
CA ASP A 193 -21.26 25.78 -16.78
C ASP A 193 -19.74 25.92 -16.86
N PHE A 194 -19.05 25.99 -15.72
CA PHE A 194 -17.59 26.01 -15.62
C PHE A 194 -16.99 24.62 -15.31
N GLU A 195 -17.41 23.98 -14.22
CA GLU A 195 -16.96 22.64 -13.86
C GLU A 195 -18.02 21.91 -13.02
N GLU A 196 -18.56 20.80 -13.53
CA GLU A 196 -19.47 19.96 -12.75
C GLU A 196 -18.71 19.15 -11.69
N HIS A 197 -19.29 19.13 -10.47
CA HIS A 197 -18.81 18.30 -9.37
C HIS A 197 -19.71 17.08 -9.13
N VAL A 198 -20.41 17.04 -7.99
CA VAL A 198 -21.31 15.96 -7.58
C VAL A 198 -22.72 16.50 -7.40
N LEU A 199 -22.89 17.68 -6.82
CA LEU A 199 -24.17 18.37 -6.71
C LEU A 199 -24.33 19.37 -7.85
N ALA A 200 -25.57 19.59 -8.28
CA ALA A 200 -25.87 20.49 -9.40
C ALA A 200 -26.03 21.95 -8.92
N TYR A 201 -25.34 22.86 -9.60
CA TYR A 201 -25.40 24.31 -9.41
C TYR A 201 -25.56 25.01 -10.76
N THR A 202 -26.80 25.05 -11.24
CA THR A 202 -27.20 25.68 -12.50
C THR A 202 -27.95 27.00 -12.28
N GLY A 203 -27.93 27.87 -13.30
CA GLY A 203 -28.73 29.10 -13.34
C GLY A 203 -28.49 30.01 -12.14
N ASP A 204 -29.57 30.40 -11.44
CA ASP A 204 -29.51 31.34 -10.32
C ASP A 204 -28.79 30.80 -9.07
N ARG A 205 -28.43 29.51 -9.06
CA ARG A 205 -27.63 28.90 -7.98
C ARG A 205 -26.14 28.87 -8.28
N ALA A 206 -25.72 29.22 -9.50
CA ALA A 206 -24.32 29.30 -9.87
C ALA A 206 -23.68 30.57 -9.31
N GLY A 207 -22.52 30.45 -8.67
CA GLY A 207 -21.81 31.57 -8.07
C GLY A 207 -20.88 31.18 -6.92
N ILE A 208 -20.59 32.13 -6.03
CA ILE A 208 -19.65 31.97 -4.93
C ILE A 208 -20.45 31.97 -3.64
N TYR A 209 -20.42 30.85 -2.93
CA TYR A 209 -21.00 30.68 -1.61
C TYR A 209 -19.95 31.02 -0.57
N LEU A 210 -20.11 32.16 0.11
CA LEU A 210 -19.14 32.61 1.10
C LEU A 210 -19.36 31.84 2.41
N HIS A 211 -18.34 31.08 2.80
CA HIS A 211 -18.41 30.24 3.99
C HIS A 211 -17.39 30.65 5.06
N GLY A 212 -16.48 31.59 4.84
CA GLY A 212 -15.73 32.12 5.99
C GLY A 212 -14.86 33.31 5.69
N ILE A 213 -14.34 33.89 6.76
CA ILE A 213 -13.44 35.03 6.73
C ILE A 213 -12.38 34.75 7.80
N ASN A 214 -11.12 34.66 7.40
CA ASN A 214 -10.01 34.30 8.27
C ASN A 214 -9.07 35.49 8.44
N LEU A 215 -8.53 35.68 9.64
CA LEU A 215 -7.43 36.64 9.82
C LEU A 215 -6.20 36.19 9.03
N ASN A 216 -5.49 37.16 8.44
CA ASN A 216 -4.20 36.94 7.78
C ASN A 216 -3.06 36.89 8.81
N THR A 217 -3.18 35.97 9.76
CA THR A 217 -2.24 35.73 10.87
C THR A 217 -1.73 34.28 10.83
N PRO A 218 -0.52 34.01 11.37
CA PRO A 218 -0.01 32.64 11.46
C PRO A 218 -0.98 31.70 12.20
N LYS A 219 -1.45 32.14 13.38
CA LYS A 219 -2.42 31.39 14.17
C LYS A 219 -3.83 31.55 13.59
N PHE A 220 -4.61 30.47 13.63
CA PHE A 220 -5.95 30.45 13.05
C PHE A 220 -6.95 31.21 13.91
N ALA A 221 -7.60 32.18 13.32
CA ALA A 221 -8.80 32.82 13.84
C ALA A 221 -9.75 33.10 12.67
N THR A 222 -11.04 32.88 12.89
CA THR A 222 -12.08 33.01 11.86
C THR A 222 -13.32 33.71 12.41
N TYR A 223 -14.03 34.42 11.55
CA TYR A 223 -15.26 35.12 11.93
C TYR A 223 -16.42 34.13 12.17
N SER A 224 -17.41 34.59 12.94
CA SER A 224 -18.63 33.86 13.23
C SER A 224 -19.44 33.57 11.96
N CYS A 225 -20.36 32.60 12.01
CA CYS A 225 -21.20 32.30 10.84
C CYS A 225 -22.12 33.47 10.49
N GLU A 226 -22.57 34.20 11.52
CA GLU A 226 -23.39 35.40 11.45
C GLU A 226 -22.66 36.52 10.69
N ASP A 227 -21.42 36.80 11.10
CA ASP A 227 -20.55 37.81 10.47
C ASP A 227 -20.27 37.49 9.01
N VAL A 228 -20.00 36.21 8.72
CA VAL A 228 -19.74 35.73 7.36
C VAL A 228 -20.99 35.90 6.48
N GLN A 229 -22.18 35.56 6.99
CA GLN A 229 -23.42 35.79 6.24
C GLN A 229 -23.73 37.28 6.03
N ALA A 230 -23.43 38.13 7.03
CA ALA A 230 -23.59 39.57 6.90
C ALA A 230 -22.66 40.13 5.80
N PHE A 231 -21.38 39.72 5.80
CA PHE A 231 -20.43 40.09 4.76
C PHE A 231 -20.85 39.58 3.38
N ALA A 232 -21.33 38.33 3.30
CA ALA A 232 -21.81 37.74 2.04
C ALA A 232 -22.92 38.60 1.43
N LYS A 233 -23.95 38.93 2.22
CA LYS A 233 -25.07 39.79 1.79
C LYS A 233 -24.59 41.17 1.38
N GLN A 234 -23.67 41.77 2.14
CA GLN A 234 -23.14 43.10 1.85
C GLN A 234 -22.45 43.16 0.48
N PHE A 235 -21.65 42.16 0.13
CA PHE A 235 -20.88 42.12 -1.11
C PHE A 235 -21.55 41.30 -2.23
N GLY A 236 -22.81 40.92 -2.05
CA GLY A 236 -23.62 40.22 -3.06
C GLY A 236 -23.31 38.74 -3.25
N PHE A 237 -22.44 38.14 -2.42
CA PHE A 237 -22.16 36.70 -2.44
C PHE A 237 -23.34 35.88 -1.92
N PHE A 238 -23.40 34.60 -2.28
CA PHE A 238 -24.37 33.70 -1.66
C PHE A 238 -23.96 33.36 -0.22
N THR A 239 -24.94 33.33 0.67
CA THR A 239 -24.74 32.89 2.04
C THR A 239 -24.68 31.37 2.10
N THR A 240 -23.71 30.82 2.84
CA THR A 240 -23.72 29.38 3.17
C THR A 240 -24.70 29.13 4.33
N PRO A 241 -25.72 28.26 4.14
CA PRO A 241 -26.62 27.86 5.22
C PRO A 241 -25.89 27.20 6.40
N TYR A 242 -26.38 27.45 7.61
CA TYR A 242 -25.87 26.78 8.80
C TYR A 242 -26.97 26.54 9.84
N THR A 243 -26.72 25.61 10.74
CA THR A 243 -27.50 25.41 11.97
C THR A 243 -26.56 25.29 13.16
N VAL A 244 -27.11 25.34 14.38
CA VAL A 244 -26.36 25.33 15.62
C VAL A 244 -26.82 24.17 16.49
N ALA A 245 -25.87 23.37 16.99
CA ALA A 245 -26.10 22.38 18.02
C ALA A 245 -25.44 22.84 19.33
N ASN A 246 -26.22 22.90 20.40
CA ASN A 246 -25.78 23.39 21.71
C ASN A 246 -25.17 22.29 22.58
N SER A 247 -25.13 21.05 22.09
CA SER A 247 -24.44 19.93 22.74
C SER A 247 -23.91 18.92 21.72
N LEU A 248 -22.97 18.08 22.14
CA LEU A 248 -22.44 17.00 21.30
C LEU A 248 -23.51 15.94 20.97
N GLN A 249 -24.47 15.73 21.88
CA GLN A 249 -25.60 14.82 21.66
C GLN A 249 -26.50 15.34 20.55
N GLU A 250 -26.89 16.61 20.62
CA GLU A 250 -27.68 17.28 19.59
C GLU A 250 -26.96 17.25 18.23
N LEU A 251 -25.64 17.50 18.23
CA LEU A 251 -24.80 17.41 17.03
C LEU A 251 -24.89 16.02 16.38
N LYS A 252 -24.67 14.95 17.16
CA LYS A 252 -24.69 13.56 16.66
C LYS A 252 -26.07 13.17 16.14
N GLN A 253 -27.13 13.56 16.86
CA GLN A 253 -28.50 13.28 16.46
C GLN A 253 -28.85 13.97 15.13
N PHE A 254 -28.51 15.26 15.01
CA PHE A 254 -28.74 16.02 13.80
C PHE A 254 -28.00 15.43 12.59
N LEU A 255 -26.71 15.09 12.76
CA LEU A 255 -25.90 14.50 11.69
C LEU A 255 -26.46 13.15 11.22
N SER A 256 -26.89 12.29 12.15
CA SER A 256 -27.47 10.97 11.84
C SER A 256 -28.77 11.11 11.04
N GLN A 257 -29.66 12.03 11.44
CA GLN A 257 -30.92 12.28 10.75
C GLN A 257 -30.73 12.79 9.31
N CYS A 258 -29.73 13.63 9.08
CA CYS A 258 -29.42 14.13 7.75
C CYS A 258 -28.74 13.06 6.89
N GLU A 259 -27.88 12.21 7.48
CA GLU A 259 -27.18 11.13 6.78
C GLU A 259 -28.13 10.06 6.26
N GLU A 260 -29.15 9.67 7.04
CA GLU A 260 -30.17 8.70 6.63
C GLU A 260 -30.85 9.07 5.30
N LYS A 261 -31.01 10.37 5.05
CA LYS A 261 -31.65 10.90 3.83
C LYS A 261 -30.66 11.43 2.80
N GLY A 262 -29.40 11.65 3.19
CA GLY A 262 -28.41 12.37 2.39
C GLY A 262 -28.77 13.85 2.13
N GLN A 263 -29.73 14.40 2.87
CA GLN A 263 -30.36 15.69 2.60
C GLN A 263 -30.48 16.55 3.85
N TRP A 264 -30.52 17.87 3.66
CA TRP A 264 -30.89 18.82 4.69
C TRP A 264 -31.89 19.84 4.11
N ASN A 265 -33.03 20.00 4.77
CA ASN A 265 -34.16 20.83 4.30
C ASN A 265 -34.63 20.49 2.87
N GLY A 266 -34.58 19.20 2.50
CA GLY A 266 -34.99 18.73 1.17
C GLY A 266 -33.98 19.02 0.05
N ILE A 267 -32.78 19.49 0.39
CA ILE A 267 -31.68 19.74 -0.54
C ILE A 267 -30.60 18.68 -0.31
N ASP A 268 -30.15 18.05 -1.40
CA ASP A 268 -28.99 17.14 -1.37
C ASP A 268 -27.74 17.90 -0.91
N ILE A 269 -27.05 17.36 0.09
CA ILE A 269 -25.83 17.94 0.64
C ILE A 269 -24.75 16.88 0.83
N GLU A 270 -23.48 17.21 0.52
CA GLU A 270 -22.35 16.28 0.72
C GLU A 270 -22.07 16.01 2.22
N GLY A 271 -22.60 16.85 3.09
CA GLY A 271 -22.43 16.81 4.53
C GLY A 271 -22.19 18.21 5.11
N PHE A 272 -21.51 18.26 6.26
CA PHE A 272 -21.30 19.49 7.03
C PHE A 272 -19.83 19.72 7.36
N VAL A 273 -19.45 20.99 7.45
CA VAL A 273 -18.26 21.45 8.18
C VAL A 273 -18.73 21.96 9.53
N ILE A 274 -18.25 21.33 10.60
CA ILE A 274 -18.58 21.67 11.98
C ILE A 274 -17.48 22.58 12.51
N ARG A 275 -17.89 23.73 13.04
CA ARG A 275 -17.01 24.73 13.66
C ARG A 275 -17.30 24.79 15.14
N CYS A 276 -16.24 24.82 15.94
CA CYS A 276 -16.32 24.93 17.38
C CYS A 276 -15.04 25.52 17.95
N ARG A 277 -15.02 25.73 19.26
CA ARG A 277 -13.80 26.07 20.00
C ARG A 277 -13.21 24.79 20.59
N ALA A 278 -11.89 24.69 20.62
CA ALA A 278 -11.20 23.56 21.22
C ALA A 278 -9.92 23.98 21.93
N THR A 279 -9.53 23.20 22.94
CA THR A 279 -8.17 23.24 23.50
C THR A 279 -7.26 22.43 22.58
N LEU A 280 -6.35 23.11 21.89
CA LEU A 280 -5.42 22.52 20.93
C LEU A 280 -4.20 21.88 21.64
N GLU A 281 -3.36 21.17 20.88
CA GLU A 281 -2.21 20.43 21.43
C GLU A 281 -1.17 21.33 22.14
N ASP A 282 -1.10 22.61 21.76
CA ASP A 282 -0.26 23.63 22.40
C ASP A 282 -0.92 24.26 23.65
N GLY A 283 -2.09 23.77 24.06
CA GLY A 283 -2.89 24.30 25.17
C GLY A 283 -3.70 25.56 24.80
N PHE A 284 -3.63 26.04 23.56
CA PHE A 284 -4.37 27.21 23.13
C PHE A 284 -5.85 26.90 22.93
N GLU A 285 -6.72 27.77 23.42
CA GLU A 285 -8.15 27.71 23.11
C GLU A 285 -8.44 28.48 21.81
N GLY A 286 -8.71 27.75 20.74
CA GLY A 286 -8.81 28.30 19.39
C GLY A 286 -9.96 27.72 18.58
N ASP A 287 -10.09 28.22 17.35
CA ASP A 287 -11.07 27.73 16.40
C ASP A 287 -10.64 26.35 15.87
N PHE A 288 -11.56 25.40 15.92
CA PHE A 288 -11.32 24.03 15.52
C PHE A 288 -12.46 23.51 14.64
N PHE A 289 -12.09 23.04 13.47
CA PHE A 289 -13.03 22.54 12.48
C PHE A 289 -12.83 21.03 12.29
N PHE A 290 -13.92 20.33 12.07
CA PHE A 290 -13.93 18.97 11.54
C PHE A 290 -15.09 18.85 10.55
N LYS A 291 -15.10 17.80 9.73
CA LYS A 291 -16.15 17.60 8.74
C LYS A 291 -16.85 16.27 8.96
N TYR A 292 -18.13 16.23 8.63
CA TYR A 292 -18.95 15.03 8.58
C TYR A 292 -19.47 14.90 7.17
N LYS A 293 -18.91 14.00 6.39
CA LYS A 293 -19.33 13.74 5.00
C LYS A 293 -20.27 12.56 4.97
N PHE A 294 -21.41 12.72 4.30
CA PHE A 294 -22.27 11.59 3.98
C PHE A 294 -21.55 10.72 2.97
N GLN A 295 -21.48 9.42 3.27
CA GLN A 295 -20.80 8.49 2.38
C GLN A 295 -21.61 8.28 1.11
N GLU A 296 -22.90 7.98 1.25
CA GLU A 296 -23.78 7.65 0.14
C GLU A 296 -24.88 8.70 -0.08
N PRO A 297 -25.35 8.90 -1.32
CA PRO A 297 -24.91 8.24 -2.58
C PRO A 297 -23.66 8.89 -3.22
N TYR A 298 -23.02 9.84 -2.53
CA TYR A 298 -21.96 10.69 -3.09
C TYR A 298 -20.67 9.95 -3.42
N LEU A 299 -20.30 8.94 -2.63
CA LEU A 299 -19.16 8.07 -2.91
C LEU A 299 -19.41 7.25 -4.18
N MET A 300 -20.61 6.69 -4.32
CA MET A 300 -21.03 6.00 -5.55
C MET A 300 -20.95 6.94 -6.77
N TYR A 301 -21.49 8.16 -6.69
CA TYR A 301 -21.44 9.12 -7.80
C TYR A 301 -20.01 9.52 -8.19
N ARG A 302 -19.11 9.69 -7.21
CA ARG A 302 -17.68 9.91 -7.49
C ARG A 302 -17.06 8.72 -8.20
N ASN A 303 -17.38 7.51 -7.76
CA ASN A 303 -16.90 6.29 -8.41
C ASN A 303 -17.38 6.24 -9.87
N TRP A 304 -18.66 6.51 -10.12
CA TRP A 304 -19.25 6.62 -11.46
C TRP A 304 -18.53 7.64 -12.33
N ARG A 305 -18.21 8.83 -11.79
CA ARG A 305 -17.41 9.83 -12.50
C ARG A 305 -16.05 9.27 -12.94
N GLU A 306 -15.32 8.63 -12.03
CA GLU A 306 -13.96 8.14 -12.26
C GLU A 306 -13.89 6.91 -13.18
N VAL A 307 -14.87 6.00 -13.11
CA VAL A 307 -14.94 4.85 -14.02
C VAL A 307 -15.27 5.29 -15.45
N THR A 308 -16.17 6.27 -15.62
CA THR A 308 -16.46 6.85 -16.95
C THR A 308 -15.25 7.59 -17.51
N ARG A 309 -14.54 8.39 -16.70
CA ARG A 309 -13.26 9.01 -17.12
C ARG A 309 -12.22 7.97 -17.53
N SER A 310 -12.12 6.87 -16.79
CA SER A 310 -11.23 5.77 -17.12
C SER A 310 -11.55 5.14 -18.48
N TYR A 311 -12.84 4.93 -18.77
CA TYR A 311 -13.32 4.47 -20.07
C TYR A 311 -12.96 5.47 -21.19
N LEU A 312 -13.26 6.76 -21.00
CA LEU A 312 -13.00 7.80 -21.99
C LEU A 312 -11.51 8.00 -22.29
N ASN A 313 -10.64 7.69 -21.33
CA ASN A 313 -9.19 7.68 -21.49
C ASN A 313 -8.65 6.41 -22.16
N GLY A 314 -9.52 5.57 -22.73
CA GLY A 314 -9.14 4.42 -23.56
C GLY A 314 -8.95 3.11 -22.80
N LYS A 315 -9.32 3.02 -21.52
CA LYS A 315 -9.33 1.73 -20.81
C LYS A 315 -10.55 0.91 -21.22
N ALA A 316 -10.32 -0.34 -21.58
CA ALA A 316 -11.42 -1.30 -21.78
C ALA A 316 -12.13 -1.58 -20.45
N LYS A 317 -13.44 -1.92 -20.49
CA LYS A 317 -14.28 -2.15 -19.30
C LYS A 317 -13.61 -3.08 -18.27
N ASN A 318 -13.02 -4.18 -18.72
CA ASN A 318 -12.33 -5.16 -17.87
C ASN A 318 -11.08 -4.60 -17.14
N GLN A 319 -10.47 -3.54 -17.66
CA GLN A 319 -9.31 -2.87 -17.06
C GLN A 319 -9.71 -1.79 -16.03
N ILE A 320 -10.97 -1.39 -16.01
CA ILE A 320 -11.49 -0.40 -15.07
C ILE A 320 -11.67 -1.08 -13.71
N LYS A 321 -11.09 -0.48 -12.66
CA LYS A 321 -11.19 -0.98 -11.29
C LYS A 321 -12.40 -0.34 -10.62
N ILE A 322 -13.32 -1.17 -10.15
CA ILE A 322 -14.49 -0.75 -9.38
C ILE A 322 -14.23 -1.15 -7.93
N HIS A 323 -14.18 -0.17 -7.03
CA HIS A 323 -13.77 -0.37 -5.63
C HIS A 323 -14.94 -0.57 -4.66
N SER A 324 -16.08 0.05 -4.93
CA SER A 324 -17.33 -0.05 -4.17
C SER A 324 -18.53 -0.05 -5.13
N HIS A 325 -19.70 -0.44 -4.65
CA HIS A 325 -20.96 -0.50 -5.41
C HIS A 325 -20.82 -1.31 -6.70
N LYS A 326 -20.17 -2.47 -6.64
CA LYS A 326 -19.66 -3.16 -7.84
C LYS A 326 -20.74 -3.50 -8.85
N ALA A 327 -21.87 -4.05 -8.38
CA ALA A 327 -22.96 -4.47 -9.23
C ALA A 327 -23.61 -3.28 -9.95
N VAL A 328 -24.07 -2.28 -9.20
CA VAL A 328 -24.70 -1.09 -9.77
C VAL A 328 -23.72 -0.24 -10.58
N THR A 329 -22.45 -0.14 -10.16
CA THR A 329 -21.41 0.57 -10.95
C THR A 329 -21.10 -0.15 -12.25
N SER A 330 -21.18 -1.48 -12.30
CA SER A 330 -21.06 -2.21 -13.56
C SER A 330 -22.25 -1.93 -14.49
N ARG A 331 -23.49 -1.92 -13.96
CA ARG A 331 -24.68 -1.57 -14.75
C ARG A 331 -24.60 -0.14 -15.27
N TYR A 332 -24.23 0.80 -14.41
CA TYR A 332 -23.98 2.19 -14.78
C TYR A 332 -22.92 2.30 -15.87
N LEU A 333 -21.81 1.57 -15.76
CA LEU A 333 -20.73 1.63 -16.76
C LEU A 333 -21.19 1.07 -18.11
N ASP A 334 -21.99 0.00 -18.13
CA ASP A 334 -22.60 -0.53 -19.35
C ASP A 334 -23.53 0.50 -20.01
N PHE A 335 -24.43 1.09 -19.22
CA PHE A 335 -25.32 2.15 -19.67
C PHE A 335 -24.54 3.36 -20.21
N ALA A 336 -23.55 3.83 -19.46
CA ALA A 336 -22.73 4.98 -19.81
C ALA A 336 -21.94 4.74 -21.10
N MET A 337 -21.33 3.57 -21.26
CA MET A 337 -20.59 3.21 -22.48
C MET A 337 -21.50 3.23 -23.72
N ASP A 338 -22.72 2.70 -23.59
CA ASP A 338 -23.71 2.67 -24.65
C ASP A 338 -24.19 4.08 -25.02
N VAL A 339 -24.58 4.90 -24.03
CA VAL A 339 -24.98 6.31 -24.26
C VAL A 339 -23.86 7.11 -24.92
N LEU A 340 -22.62 7.03 -24.41
CA LEU A 340 -21.47 7.79 -24.93
C LEU A 340 -20.94 7.26 -26.28
N SER A 341 -21.35 6.05 -26.69
CA SER A 341 -21.10 5.55 -28.05
C SER A 341 -22.04 6.14 -29.08
N ARG A 342 -23.27 6.50 -28.67
CA ARG A 342 -24.33 7.05 -29.51
C ARG A 342 -24.34 8.58 -29.53
N ASP A 343 -24.03 9.23 -28.41
CA ASP A 343 -23.93 10.68 -28.28
C ASP A 343 -22.47 11.14 -28.20
N HIS A 344 -21.90 11.45 -29.37
CA HIS A 344 -20.53 11.96 -29.47
C HIS A 344 -20.37 13.36 -28.85
N GLY A 345 -21.43 14.17 -28.78
CA GLY A 345 -21.39 15.50 -28.18
C GLY A 345 -21.20 15.41 -26.67
N LEU A 346 -22.03 14.61 -26.01
CA LEU A 346 -21.92 14.34 -24.57
C LEU A 346 -20.58 13.70 -24.22
N ARG A 347 -20.05 12.83 -25.09
CA ARG A 347 -18.71 12.24 -24.93
C ARG A 347 -17.58 13.26 -24.85
N GLU A 348 -17.56 14.24 -25.76
CA GLU A 348 -16.52 15.27 -25.74
C GLU A 348 -16.72 16.27 -24.59
N GLN A 349 -17.97 16.60 -24.25
CA GLN A 349 -18.33 17.41 -23.07
C GLN A 349 -17.83 16.74 -21.77
N TYR A 350 -18.04 15.43 -21.62
CA TYR A 350 -17.64 14.69 -20.41
C TYR A 350 -16.12 14.72 -20.19
N LYS A 351 -15.32 14.67 -21.26
CA LYS A 351 -13.86 14.82 -21.15
C LYS A 351 -13.44 16.18 -20.60
N GLN A 352 -14.30 17.18 -20.76
CA GLN A 352 -14.12 18.55 -20.28
C GLN A 352 -14.82 18.80 -18.93
N ASN A 353 -15.29 17.75 -18.25
CA ASN A 353 -16.09 17.81 -17.01
C ASN A 353 -17.50 18.39 -17.16
N HIS A 354 -18.15 18.26 -18.32
CA HIS A 354 -19.56 18.62 -18.51
C HIS A 354 -20.42 17.40 -18.87
N GLY A 355 -21.68 17.39 -18.44
CA GLY A 355 -22.60 16.28 -18.65
C GLY A 355 -22.38 15.07 -17.72
N ILE A 356 -21.64 15.24 -16.63
CA ILE A 356 -21.40 14.23 -15.60
C ILE A 356 -22.70 13.97 -14.83
N ILE A 357 -23.32 15.05 -14.35
CA ILE A 357 -24.60 15.03 -13.64
C ILE A 357 -25.70 14.53 -14.59
N LYS A 358 -25.72 15.05 -15.83
CA LYS A 358 -26.67 14.60 -16.85
C LYS A 358 -26.60 13.09 -17.09
N LEU A 359 -25.41 12.53 -17.30
CA LEU A 359 -25.24 11.10 -17.56
C LEU A 359 -25.65 10.24 -16.35
N ARG A 360 -25.33 10.69 -15.13
CA ARG A 360 -25.79 10.06 -13.89
C ARG A 360 -27.31 10.07 -13.82
N ASP A 361 -27.94 11.22 -14.00
CA ASP A 361 -29.38 11.37 -13.84
C ASP A 361 -30.15 10.57 -14.91
N MET A 362 -29.62 10.51 -16.14
CA MET A 362 -30.12 9.59 -17.17
C MET A 362 -30.10 8.12 -16.74
N PHE A 363 -29.05 7.69 -16.02
CA PHE A 363 -28.97 6.33 -15.49
C PHE A 363 -29.94 6.11 -14.32
N LEU A 364 -30.07 7.08 -13.41
CA LEU A 364 -31.03 7.01 -12.31
C LEU A 364 -32.47 6.91 -12.84
N GLU A 365 -32.81 7.69 -13.87
CA GLU A 365 -34.09 7.63 -14.56
C GLU A 365 -34.28 6.26 -15.27
N HIS A 366 -33.25 5.73 -15.91
CA HIS A 366 -33.27 4.41 -16.54
C HIS A 366 -33.56 3.27 -15.55
N GLU A 367 -32.96 3.31 -14.36
CA GLU A 367 -33.21 2.31 -13.30
C GLU A 367 -34.53 2.57 -12.55
N GLY A 368 -35.12 3.76 -12.68
CA GLY A 368 -36.33 4.16 -11.96
C GLY A 368 -36.14 4.26 -10.44
N LYS A 369 -34.92 4.57 -9.98
CA LYS A 369 -34.54 4.59 -8.56
C LYS A 369 -33.75 5.85 -8.21
N GLN A 370 -33.90 6.33 -6.97
CA GLN A 370 -33.02 7.37 -6.46
C GLN A 370 -31.62 6.81 -6.16
N GLY A 371 -30.60 7.66 -6.18
CA GLY A 371 -29.24 7.19 -5.94
C GLY A 371 -29.01 6.62 -4.54
N ILE A 372 -29.73 7.09 -3.52
CA ILE A 372 -29.64 6.50 -2.17
C ILE A 372 -30.22 5.08 -2.14
N GLU A 373 -31.27 4.80 -2.90
CA GLU A 373 -31.83 3.45 -3.05
C GLU A 373 -30.84 2.52 -3.74
N LEU A 374 -30.18 3.02 -4.79
CA LEU A 374 -29.14 2.28 -5.52
C LEU A 374 -27.88 2.03 -4.68
N ALA A 375 -27.45 3.00 -3.87
CA ALA A 375 -26.30 2.86 -2.98
C ALA A 375 -26.59 1.90 -1.81
N ASN A 376 -27.84 1.83 -1.37
CA ASN A 376 -28.32 0.90 -0.35
C ASN A 376 -28.81 -0.43 -0.94
N GLU A 377 -28.73 -0.63 -2.27
CA GLU A 377 -28.98 -1.95 -2.83
C GLU A 377 -28.01 -2.92 -2.16
N PRO A 378 -28.49 -4.05 -1.62
CA PRO A 378 -27.58 -5.06 -1.13
C PRO A 378 -26.66 -5.38 -2.29
N GLU A 379 -25.35 -5.10 -2.13
CA GLU A 379 -24.38 -5.57 -3.08
C GLU A 379 -24.64 -7.07 -3.16
N LYS A 380 -25.19 -7.53 -4.30
CA LYS A 380 -25.10 -8.93 -4.66
C LYS A 380 -23.61 -9.18 -4.65
N SER A 381 -23.14 -9.74 -3.54
CA SER A 381 -21.74 -9.94 -3.18
C SER A 381 -21.03 -10.26 -4.46
N SER A 382 -20.25 -9.27 -4.93
CA SER A 382 -19.67 -9.25 -6.26
C SER A 382 -19.24 -10.64 -6.62
N GLU A 383 -19.89 -11.25 -7.62
CA GLU A 383 -19.73 -12.66 -7.99
C GLU A 383 -18.58 -13.27 -7.21
N GLU A 384 -18.88 -13.83 -6.01
CA GLU A 384 -18.08 -14.94 -5.56
C GLU A 384 -17.99 -15.78 -6.82
N HIS A 385 -16.78 -16.00 -7.33
CA HIS A 385 -16.60 -17.06 -8.31
C HIS A 385 -17.23 -18.25 -7.64
N GLN A 386 -18.47 -18.58 -8.04
CA GLN A 386 -19.15 -19.68 -7.43
C GLN A 386 -18.26 -20.85 -7.80
N PRO A 387 -17.69 -21.55 -6.79
CA PRO A 387 -16.78 -22.61 -7.08
C PRO A 387 -17.51 -23.56 -8.03
N ILE A 388 -16.83 -23.95 -9.12
CA ILE A 388 -17.41 -24.78 -10.18
C ILE A 388 -18.16 -25.95 -9.51
N ASP A 389 -19.46 -26.03 -9.79
CA ASP A 389 -20.34 -27.06 -9.24
C ASP A 389 -21.15 -27.67 -10.39
N ASP A 390 -20.44 -28.42 -11.24
CA ASP A 390 -21.03 -29.19 -12.34
C ASP A 390 -21.66 -30.52 -11.84
N GLY A 391 -21.80 -30.67 -10.52
CA GLY A 391 -22.31 -31.86 -9.86
C GLY A 391 -21.32 -33.03 -9.77
N LYS A 392 -20.16 -32.98 -10.44
CA LYS A 392 -19.20 -34.09 -10.55
C LYS A 392 -18.13 -34.04 -9.46
N THR A 393 -17.97 -35.17 -8.77
CA THR A 393 -16.86 -35.39 -7.83
C THR A 393 -15.53 -35.47 -8.59
N LYS A 394 -14.50 -34.78 -8.10
CA LYS A 394 -13.13 -34.80 -8.65
C LYS A 394 -12.13 -35.08 -7.54
N TYR A 395 -11.02 -35.74 -7.88
CA TYR A 395 -10.03 -36.21 -6.89
C TYR A 395 -8.76 -35.35 -6.95
N VAL A 396 -8.28 -34.91 -5.78
CA VAL A 396 -7.05 -34.13 -5.64
C VAL A 396 -6.07 -34.94 -4.80
N ILE A 397 -5.00 -35.41 -5.43
CA ILE A 397 -3.96 -36.18 -4.75
C ILE A 397 -2.86 -35.21 -4.31
N LEU A 398 -2.74 -35.01 -3.00
CA LEU A 398 -1.75 -34.14 -2.38
C LEU A 398 -0.71 -34.97 -1.64
N PRO A 399 0.58 -34.72 -1.86
CA PRO A 399 1.62 -35.37 -1.11
C PRO A 399 2.00 -34.56 0.13
N VAL A 400 2.30 -35.23 1.23
CA VAL A 400 2.97 -34.67 2.41
C VAL A 400 4.35 -35.32 2.49
N SER A 401 5.37 -34.56 2.13
CA SER A 401 6.70 -35.11 1.82
C SER A 401 7.82 -34.08 1.95
N THR A 402 9.07 -34.56 2.05
CA THR A 402 10.28 -33.75 1.88
C THR A 402 10.86 -33.92 0.48
N ILE A 403 11.94 -33.20 0.18
CA ILE A 403 12.68 -33.36 -1.07
C ILE A 403 13.33 -34.74 -1.11
N GLY A 404 13.29 -35.40 -2.28
CA GLY A 404 13.91 -36.70 -2.48
C GLY A 404 13.06 -37.91 -2.08
N CYS A 405 11.85 -37.72 -1.55
CA CYS A 405 10.95 -38.82 -1.17
C CYS A 405 10.45 -39.68 -2.35
N GLY A 406 10.58 -39.21 -3.59
CA GLY A 406 10.11 -39.93 -4.79
C GLY A 406 8.74 -39.49 -5.33
N LYS A 407 8.17 -38.42 -4.77
CA LYS A 407 6.88 -37.82 -5.17
C LYS A 407 6.71 -37.61 -6.67
N THR A 408 7.62 -36.90 -7.32
CA THR A 408 7.50 -36.62 -8.76
C THR A 408 7.52 -37.88 -9.60
N THR A 409 8.37 -38.85 -9.24
CA THR A 409 8.40 -40.15 -9.90
C THR A 409 7.09 -40.90 -9.68
N LEU A 410 6.54 -40.91 -8.46
CA LEU A 410 5.24 -41.52 -8.15
C LEU A 410 4.13 -40.88 -8.98
N PHE A 411 4.03 -39.55 -8.99
CA PHE A 411 2.98 -38.82 -9.68
C PHE A 411 3.11 -38.96 -11.20
N ALA A 412 4.31 -38.88 -11.76
CA ALA A 412 4.52 -39.15 -13.18
C ALA A 412 4.11 -40.58 -13.57
N SER A 413 4.36 -41.57 -12.70
CA SER A 413 3.94 -42.95 -12.93
C SER A 413 2.41 -43.11 -12.89
N LEU A 414 1.74 -42.47 -11.92
CA LEU A 414 0.27 -42.47 -11.82
C LEU A 414 -0.38 -41.76 -13.01
N SER A 415 0.19 -40.63 -13.46
CA SER A 415 -0.27 -39.93 -14.66
C SER A 415 -0.10 -40.79 -15.92
N HIS A 416 1.00 -41.55 -16.03
CA HIS A 416 1.20 -42.49 -17.13
C HIS A 416 0.18 -43.64 -17.14
N LEU A 417 -0.18 -44.18 -15.98
CA LEU A 417 -1.14 -45.30 -15.87
C LEU A 417 -2.57 -44.87 -16.20
N PHE A 418 -3.00 -43.72 -15.66
CA PHE A 418 -4.43 -43.37 -15.64
C PHE A 418 -4.78 -42.10 -16.41
N GLY A 419 -3.79 -41.44 -17.02
CA GLY A 419 -4.01 -40.18 -17.76
C GLY A 419 -4.44 -39.01 -16.86
N TRP A 420 -4.17 -39.08 -15.55
CA TRP A 420 -4.53 -38.03 -14.61
C TRP A 420 -3.71 -36.76 -14.85
N GLY A 421 -4.30 -35.61 -14.57
CA GLY A 421 -3.59 -34.33 -14.64
C GLY A 421 -2.42 -34.31 -13.67
N HIS A 422 -1.26 -33.81 -14.10
CA HIS A 422 -0.07 -33.65 -13.26
C HIS A 422 0.43 -32.22 -13.37
N VAL A 423 0.51 -31.52 -12.24
CA VAL A 423 1.05 -30.16 -12.17
C VAL A 423 2.14 -30.08 -11.11
N GLN A 424 3.27 -29.47 -11.44
CA GLN A 424 4.39 -29.31 -10.52
C GLN A 424 4.61 -27.86 -10.14
N ASN A 425 4.75 -27.62 -8.83
CA ASN A 425 5.05 -26.29 -8.31
C ASN A 425 6.36 -25.71 -8.87
N ASP A 426 7.34 -26.57 -9.16
CA ASP A 426 8.66 -26.16 -9.62
C ASP A 426 8.70 -25.85 -11.13
N GLU A 427 7.72 -26.32 -11.91
CA GLU A 427 7.58 -26.02 -13.34
C GLU A 427 6.98 -24.62 -13.59
N LEU A 428 6.26 -24.04 -12.63
CA LEU A 428 5.59 -22.74 -12.78
C LEU A 428 6.57 -21.56 -12.76
N GLN A 429 6.77 -20.92 -13.92
CA GLN A 429 7.57 -19.70 -14.09
C GLN A 429 6.77 -18.42 -13.79
N VAL A 430 6.27 -18.29 -12.55
CA VAL A 430 5.59 -17.08 -12.04
C VAL A 430 6.28 -16.55 -10.78
N ALA A 431 5.96 -15.31 -10.41
CA ALA A 431 6.52 -14.70 -9.20
C ALA A 431 6.23 -15.57 -7.96
N GLN A 432 7.21 -15.72 -7.06
CA GLN A 432 7.11 -16.64 -5.92
C GLN A 432 5.85 -16.45 -5.07
N LYS A 433 5.40 -15.21 -4.88
CA LYS A 433 4.18 -14.88 -4.13
C LYS A 433 2.89 -15.37 -4.79
N GLN A 434 2.92 -15.59 -6.11
CA GLN A 434 1.77 -16.00 -6.92
C GLN A 434 1.77 -17.50 -7.24
N LYS A 435 2.91 -18.20 -7.11
CA LYS A 435 3.03 -19.63 -7.44
C LYS A 435 1.95 -20.50 -6.79
N LYS A 436 1.62 -20.23 -5.53
CA LYS A 436 0.58 -20.97 -4.79
C LYS A 436 -0.81 -20.88 -5.43
N HIS A 437 -1.19 -19.68 -5.89
CA HIS A 437 -2.48 -19.43 -6.52
C HIS A 437 -2.54 -20.03 -7.92
N TYR A 438 -1.46 -19.89 -8.70
CA TYR A 438 -1.37 -20.53 -10.02
C TYR A 438 -1.38 -22.05 -9.92
N LEU A 439 -0.75 -22.65 -8.90
CA LEU A 439 -0.76 -24.09 -8.70
C LEU A 439 -2.19 -24.60 -8.48
N ALA A 440 -2.96 -23.94 -7.61
CA ALA A 440 -4.37 -24.29 -7.40
C ALA A 440 -5.18 -24.15 -8.69
N CYS A 441 -5.10 -22.98 -9.34
CA CYS A 441 -5.86 -22.69 -10.55
C CYS A 441 -5.53 -23.64 -11.72
N GLU A 442 -4.26 -23.98 -11.92
CA GLU A 442 -3.83 -24.93 -12.95
C GLU A 442 -4.30 -26.35 -12.63
N SER A 443 -4.33 -26.72 -11.34
CA SER A 443 -4.92 -27.99 -10.92
C SER A 443 -6.39 -28.07 -11.29
N ILE A 444 -7.15 -26.98 -11.10
CA ILE A 444 -8.56 -26.90 -11.48
C ILE A 444 -8.75 -26.96 -12.99
N ARG A 445 -7.89 -26.28 -13.76
CA ARG A 445 -7.89 -26.38 -15.23
C ARG A 445 -7.71 -27.82 -15.71
N LEU A 446 -6.78 -28.56 -15.11
CA LEU A 446 -6.56 -29.98 -15.45
C LEU A 446 -7.75 -30.87 -15.07
N LEU A 447 -8.51 -30.51 -14.03
CA LEU A 447 -9.72 -31.22 -13.62
C LEU A 447 -10.93 -30.99 -14.54
N GLU A 448 -10.85 -30.04 -15.48
CA GLU A 448 -11.85 -29.91 -16.54
C GLU A 448 -11.79 -31.13 -17.48
N ASP A 449 -10.56 -31.53 -17.85
CA ASP A 449 -10.30 -32.63 -18.78
C ASP A 449 -10.17 -34.00 -18.10
N THR A 450 -9.88 -34.04 -16.79
CA THR A 450 -9.57 -35.28 -16.06
C THR A 450 -10.37 -35.44 -14.78
N ASN A 451 -10.50 -36.66 -14.26
CA ASN A 451 -11.21 -36.91 -13.00
C ASN A 451 -10.34 -36.76 -11.75
N ALA A 452 -9.01 -36.78 -11.92
CA ALA A 452 -8.07 -36.64 -10.84
C ALA A 452 -6.88 -35.77 -11.24
N VAL A 453 -6.35 -35.03 -10.27
CA VAL A 453 -5.15 -34.22 -10.43
C VAL A 453 -4.12 -34.52 -9.34
N LEU A 454 -2.87 -34.65 -9.78
CA LEU A 454 -1.68 -34.90 -8.98
C LEU A 454 -0.96 -33.56 -8.76
N VAL A 455 -1.08 -33.00 -7.55
CA VAL A 455 -0.56 -31.67 -7.22
C VAL A 455 0.84 -31.80 -6.60
N ASP A 456 1.86 -31.78 -7.44
CA ASP A 456 3.26 -32.07 -7.06
C ASP A 456 3.92 -30.85 -6.38
N ARG A 457 3.77 -30.80 -5.06
CA ARG A 457 4.42 -29.87 -4.13
C ARG A 457 4.67 -30.58 -2.81
N ASN A 458 5.75 -30.26 -2.10
CA ASN A 458 6.11 -30.99 -0.87
C ASN A 458 5.03 -31.00 0.23
N ASN A 459 4.32 -29.88 0.42
CA ASN A 459 3.32 -29.66 1.49
C ASN A 459 3.76 -30.12 2.90
N HIS A 460 5.08 -30.09 3.17
CA HIS A 460 5.71 -30.44 4.45
C HIS A 460 5.28 -29.57 5.63
N LYS A 461 4.61 -28.43 5.40
CA LYS A 461 4.10 -27.55 6.46
C LYS A 461 2.58 -27.50 6.46
N TYR A 462 2.02 -27.29 7.63
CA TYR A 462 0.60 -27.08 7.88
C TYR A 462 0.03 -25.93 7.04
N GLU A 463 0.64 -24.74 7.08
CA GLU A 463 0.16 -23.56 6.33
C GLU A 463 0.11 -23.82 4.82
N LEU A 464 1.04 -24.65 4.33
CA LEU A 464 1.13 -25.02 2.93
C LEU A 464 -0.06 -25.87 2.51
N ARG A 465 -0.50 -26.80 3.36
CA ARG A 465 -1.70 -27.65 3.19
C ARG A 465 -2.97 -26.81 3.26
N ALA A 466 -3.08 -25.94 4.28
CA ALA A 466 -4.24 -25.08 4.47
C ALA A 466 -4.48 -24.17 3.27
N THR A 467 -3.41 -23.55 2.77
CA THR A 467 -3.52 -22.60 1.66
C THR A 467 -3.92 -23.28 0.36
N ILE A 468 -3.35 -24.45 0.04
CA ILE A 468 -3.68 -25.12 -1.23
C ILE A 468 -5.13 -25.65 -1.23
N MET A 469 -5.58 -26.26 -0.12
CA MET A 469 -6.96 -26.72 0.00
C MET A 469 -7.96 -25.56 -0.05
N LYS A 470 -7.66 -24.46 0.66
CA LYS A 470 -8.48 -23.24 0.61
C LYS A 470 -8.60 -22.70 -0.81
N ASP A 471 -7.48 -22.49 -1.51
CA ASP A 471 -7.49 -21.95 -2.87
C ASP A 471 -8.25 -22.89 -3.84
N MET A 472 -8.08 -24.21 -3.71
CA MET A 472 -8.79 -25.20 -4.53
C MET A 472 -10.31 -25.19 -4.26
N ASN A 473 -10.72 -25.17 -2.99
CA ASN A 473 -12.13 -25.13 -2.58
C ASN A 473 -12.83 -23.81 -2.98
N GLN A 474 -12.08 -22.71 -3.11
CA GLN A 474 -12.59 -21.46 -3.66
C GLN A 474 -12.87 -21.55 -5.16
N CYS A 475 -12.19 -22.44 -5.88
CA CYS A 475 -12.34 -22.59 -7.32
C CYS A 475 -13.39 -23.63 -7.72
N ARG A 476 -13.56 -24.71 -6.94
CA ARG A 476 -14.42 -25.86 -7.30
C ARG A 476 -14.98 -26.58 -6.09
N LYS A 477 -16.26 -27.00 -6.16
CA LYS A 477 -16.92 -27.84 -5.16
C LYS A 477 -16.72 -29.33 -5.46
N LYS A 478 -17.08 -30.18 -4.50
CA LYS A 478 -17.05 -31.66 -4.60
C LYS A 478 -15.65 -32.21 -4.93
N LEU A 479 -14.63 -31.62 -4.30
CA LEU A 479 -13.27 -32.14 -4.34
C LEU A 479 -13.10 -33.19 -3.23
N VAL A 480 -12.57 -34.36 -3.59
CA VAL A 480 -12.14 -35.40 -2.66
C VAL A 480 -10.62 -35.33 -2.54
N TYR A 481 -10.11 -35.11 -1.33
CA TYR A 481 -8.69 -34.96 -1.07
C TYR A 481 -8.08 -36.28 -0.62
N VAL A 482 -7.12 -36.79 -1.39
CA VAL A 482 -6.32 -37.96 -1.04
C VAL A 482 -4.90 -37.51 -0.65
N CYS A 483 -4.53 -37.73 0.60
CA CYS A 483 -3.17 -37.52 1.07
C CYS A 483 -2.31 -38.75 0.76
N VAL A 484 -1.18 -38.56 0.07
CA VAL A 484 -0.09 -39.54 0.05
C VAL A 484 1.02 -39.10 1.01
N ASN A 485 1.07 -39.73 2.17
CA ASN A 485 1.92 -39.33 3.28
C ASN A 485 3.26 -40.08 3.20
N PHE A 486 4.30 -39.40 2.74
CA PHE A 486 5.63 -40.01 2.52
C PHE A 486 6.44 -40.19 3.81
N TRP A 487 6.05 -39.50 4.89
CA TRP A 487 6.73 -39.62 6.17
C TRP A 487 5.72 -39.63 7.33
N PRO A 488 5.00 -40.76 7.50
CA PRO A 488 4.06 -40.91 8.60
C PRO A 488 4.77 -40.92 9.95
N ASN A 489 4.12 -40.33 10.95
CA ASN A 489 4.70 -40.18 12.27
C ASN A 489 5.06 -41.55 12.87
N GLY A 490 6.29 -41.68 13.37
CA GLY A 490 6.78 -42.90 14.04
C GLY A 490 7.14 -44.09 13.14
N LYS A 491 6.98 -44.03 11.80
CA LYS A 491 7.31 -45.16 10.90
C LYS A 491 8.77 -45.22 10.44
N VAL A 492 9.39 -44.07 10.16
CA VAL A 492 10.76 -43.99 9.65
C VAL A 492 11.54 -42.95 10.45
N ALA A 493 12.69 -43.33 10.99
CA ALA A 493 13.57 -42.43 11.70
C ALA A 493 14.09 -41.32 10.77
N LYS A 494 14.29 -40.12 11.33
CA LYS A 494 14.73 -38.94 10.57
C LYS A 494 16.04 -39.19 9.83
N GLU A 495 16.95 -39.95 10.43
CA GLU A 495 18.25 -40.33 9.89
C GLU A 495 18.11 -41.23 8.66
N ASP A 496 17.16 -42.17 8.67
CA ASP A 496 16.97 -43.11 7.56
C ASP A 496 16.22 -42.44 6.41
N LEU A 497 15.26 -41.57 6.71
CA LEU A 497 14.68 -40.66 5.71
C LEU A 497 15.79 -39.83 5.05
N TRP A 498 16.67 -39.23 5.85
CA TRP A 498 17.77 -38.40 5.34
C TRP A 498 18.69 -39.20 4.41
N LYS A 499 19.16 -40.38 4.83
CA LYS A 499 20.03 -41.24 4.00
C LYS A 499 19.38 -41.56 2.66
N VAL A 500 18.11 -41.99 2.67
CA VAL A 500 17.39 -42.40 1.46
C VAL A 500 17.15 -41.21 0.52
N THR A 501 16.63 -40.11 1.06
CA THR A 501 16.30 -38.93 0.25
C THR A 501 17.55 -38.27 -0.31
N ARG A 502 18.62 -38.14 0.47
CA ARG A 502 19.92 -37.59 0.03
C ARG A 502 20.50 -38.43 -1.11
N LYS A 503 20.59 -39.75 -0.94
CA LYS A 503 21.09 -40.66 -1.98
C LYS A 503 20.30 -40.52 -3.28
N ARG A 504 18.97 -40.43 -3.21
CA ARG A 504 18.12 -40.23 -4.40
C ARG A 504 18.35 -38.89 -5.09
N VAL A 505 18.59 -37.82 -4.33
CA VAL A 505 18.92 -36.51 -4.91
C VAL A 505 20.30 -36.53 -5.56
N GLU A 506 21.27 -37.22 -4.95
CA GLU A 506 22.61 -37.42 -5.51
C GLU A 506 22.57 -38.20 -6.83
N GLU A 507 21.82 -39.32 -6.89
CA GLU A 507 21.64 -40.16 -8.09
C GLU A 507 20.88 -39.43 -9.21
N ARG A 508 19.95 -38.54 -8.86
CA ARG A 508 19.17 -37.75 -9.82
C ARG A 508 20.01 -36.66 -10.50
N GLY A 509 21.09 -36.18 -9.86
CA GLY A 509 21.96 -35.14 -10.41
C GLY A 509 21.23 -33.84 -10.76
N ASP A 510 21.60 -33.20 -11.87
CA ASP A 510 21.03 -31.92 -12.32
C ASP A 510 19.65 -32.04 -12.99
N ASN A 511 19.03 -33.22 -12.96
CA ASN A 511 17.70 -33.44 -13.53
C ASN A 511 16.56 -32.88 -12.66
N HIS A 512 16.87 -32.13 -11.61
CA HIS A 512 15.92 -31.35 -10.83
C HIS A 512 15.89 -29.90 -11.33
N VAL A 513 14.70 -29.33 -11.52
CA VAL A 513 14.53 -27.98 -12.11
C VAL A 513 15.25 -26.89 -11.31
N THR A 514 15.11 -26.92 -9.99
CA THR A 514 15.63 -25.87 -9.08
C THR A 514 16.94 -26.24 -8.36
N ILE A 515 17.23 -27.53 -8.18
CA ILE A 515 18.42 -27.99 -7.44
C ILE A 515 19.39 -28.60 -8.44
N LYS A 516 20.36 -27.81 -8.90
CA LYS A 516 21.42 -28.27 -9.80
C LYS A 516 22.67 -28.52 -9.00
N ARG A 517 22.98 -29.79 -8.74
CA ARG A 517 24.17 -30.23 -8.01
C ARG A 517 25.46 -29.67 -8.60
N SER A 518 25.59 -29.63 -9.93
CA SER A 518 26.77 -29.06 -10.61
C SER A 518 26.95 -27.55 -10.38
N GLN A 519 25.86 -26.84 -10.08
CA GLN A 519 25.87 -25.39 -9.84
C GLN A 519 25.95 -25.05 -8.35
N ASN A 520 25.33 -25.85 -7.48
CA ASN A 520 25.14 -25.55 -6.06
C ASN A 520 26.15 -26.26 -5.14
N GLY A 521 26.75 -27.37 -5.58
CA GLY A 521 27.63 -28.22 -4.76
C GLY A 521 26.89 -29.03 -3.68
N ASP A 522 27.56 -30.03 -3.11
CA ASP A 522 26.95 -30.99 -2.17
C ASP A 522 26.52 -30.33 -0.85
N LYS A 523 27.28 -29.33 -0.36
CA LYS A 523 26.96 -28.62 0.90
C LYS A 523 25.68 -27.77 0.82
N GLU A 524 25.46 -27.07 -0.29
CA GLU A 524 24.24 -26.27 -0.46
C GLU A 524 23.03 -27.15 -0.76
N THR A 525 23.23 -28.27 -1.47
CA THR A 525 22.20 -29.30 -1.69
C THR A 525 21.73 -29.89 -0.35
N ASP A 526 22.67 -30.30 0.50
CA ASP A 526 22.36 -30.78 1.86
C ASP A 526 21.60 -29.75 2.68
N LYS A 527 22.04 -28.49 2.65
CA LYS A 527 21.39 -27.39 3.37
C LYS A 527 19.94 -27.20 2.92
N ILE A 528 19.68 -27.20 1.60
CA ILE A 528 18.32 -27.09 1.07
C ILE A 528 17.47 -28.26 1.58
N MET A 529 17.95 -29.50 1.48
CA MET A 529 17.20 -30.66 1.95
C MET A 529 16.91 -30.61 3.45
N ARG A 530 17.87 -30.15 4.27
CA ARG A 530 17.71 -30.02 5.73
C ARG A 530 16.59 -29.06 6.10
N ILE A 531 16.40 -27.98 5.35
CA ILE A 531 15.31 -27.02 5.60
C ILE A 531 13.94 -27.73 5.51
N PHE A 532 13.74 -28.60 4.52
CA PHE A 532 12.48 -29.33 4.36
C PHE A 532 12.29 -30.41 5.43
N VAL A 533 13.37 -31.11 5.80
CA VAL A 533 13.32 -32.16 6.82
C VAL A 533 13.14 -31.59 8.22
N ASN A 534 13.79 -30.47 8.54
CA ASN A 534 13.65 -29.80 9.84
C ASN A 534 12.33 -29.04 9.97
N GLY A 535 11.87 -28.41 8.88
CA GLY A 535 10.58 -27.71 8.85
C GLY A 535 9.38 -28.61 8.57
N PHE A 536 9.53 -29.93 8.62
CA PHE A 536 8.43 -30.87 8.37
C PHE A 536 7.49 -30.92 9.58
N GLU A 537 6.23 -30.59 9.36
CA GLU A 537 5.14 -30.69 10.32
C GLU A 537 4.31 -31.93 9.95
N PRO A 538 4.30 -32.98 10.81
CA PRO A 538 3.53 -34.19 10.58
C PRO A 538 2.06 -33.92 10.29
N LEU A 539 1.42 -34.86 9.61
CA LEU A 539 -0.02 -34.81 9.32
C LEU A 539 -0.82 -35.05 10.61
N GLU A 540 -1.80 -34.18 10.89
CA GLU A 540 -2.69 -34.28 12.06
C GLU A 540 -4.17 -34.30 11.64
N THR A 541 -4.73 -35.46 11.33
CA THR A 541 -6.10 -35.62 10.77
C THR A 541 -7.25 -35.27 11.72
N THR A 542 -6.96 -34.77 12.92
CA THR A 542 -7.95 -34.28 13.90
C THR A 542 -8.04 -32.75 13.93
N ARG A 543 -7.25 -32.08 13.08
CA ARG A 543 -7.10 -30.63 13.07
C ARG A 543 -7.26 -30.10 11.64
N GLU A 544 -8.04 -29.04 11.47
CA GLU A 544 -8.09 -28.28 10.21
C GLU A 544 -6.68 -27.84 9.83
N PRO A 545 -6.21 -27.99 8.58
CA PRO A 545 -6.95 -28.46 7.39
C PRO A 545 -6.81 -29.96 7.14
N ASP A 546 -6.00 -30.67 7.93
CA ASP A 546 -5.64 -32.05 7.68
C ASP A 546 -6.82 -33.01 7.96
N ASP A 547 -7.84 -32.57 8.71
CA ASP A 547 -9.14 -33.23 8.85
C ASP A 547 -9.99 -33.23 7.55
N GLN A 548 -9.63 -32.41 6.56
CA GLN A 548 -10.30 -32.35 5.25
C GLN A 548 -9.82 -33.44 4.28
N PHE A 549 -8.81 -34.24 4.64
CA PHE A 549 -8.39 -35.38 3.84
C PHE A 549 -9.39 -36.54 3.98
N ASP A 550 -10.10 -36.87 2.90
CA ASP A 550 -11.03 -38.00 2.84
C ASP A 550 -10.33 -39.37 2.93
N CYS A 551 -9.05 -39.42 2.53
CA CYS A 551 -8.22 -40.61 2.59
C CYS A 551 -6.75 -40.24 2.81
N VAL A 552 -6.07 -40.97 3.69
CA VAL A 552 -4.62 -40.88 3.90
C VAL A 552 -3.99 -42.22 3.57
N ILE A 553 -3.06 -42.21 2.62
CA ILE A 553 -2.26 -43.37 2.23
C ILE A 553 -0.85 -43.15 2.75
N ASP A 554 -0.54 -43.83 3.84
CA ASP A 554 0.79 -43.83 4.44
C ASP A 554 1.76 -44.65 3.60
N LEU A 555 2.82 -44.01 3.13
CA LEU A 555 3.87 -44.62 2.33
C LEU A 555 5.10 -44.94 3.16
N ASP A 556 5.95 -45.79 2.59
CA ASP A 556 7.26 -46.11 3.15
C ASP A 556 8.34 -45.64 2.19
N VAL A 557 8.99 -44.53 2.55
CA VAL A 557 10.07 -43.96 1.73
C VAL A 557 11.23 -44.94 1.54
N VAL A 558 11.49 -45.83 2.49
CA VAL A 558 12.62 -46.77 2.49
C VAL A 558 12.39 -47.90 1.48
N LYS A 559 11.15 -48.41 1.38
CA LYS A 559 10.78 -49.47 0.42
C LYS A 559 10.81 -49.04 -1.05
N GLY A 560 10.87 -47.74 -1.32
CA GLY A 560 11.06 -47.22 -2.68
C GLY A 560 9.76 -46.89 -3.41
N THR A 561 9.90 -46.04 -4.44
CA THR A 561 8.76 -45.47 -5.16
C THR A 561 7.92 -46.51 -5.90
N ARG A 562 8.53 -47.59 -6.43
CA ARG A 562 7.79 -48.65 -7.13
C ARG A 562 6.85 -49.43 -6.20
N HIS A 563 7.30 -49.73 -4.98
CA HIS A 563 6.46 -50.33 -3.96
C HIS A 563 5.32 -49.37 -3.55
N ASN A 564 5.65 -48.09 -3.33
CA ASN A 564 4.65 -47.08 -3.00
C ASN A 564 3.64 -46.85 -4.13
N LEU A 565 4.03 -46.98 -5.40
CA LEU A 565 3.13 -46.91 -6.54
C LEU A 565 2.05 -48.00 -6.46
N GLN A 566 2.48 -49.25 -6.25
CA GLN A 566 1.55 -50.37 -6.08
C GLN A 566 0.62 -50.16 -4.89
N LEU A 567 1.17 -49.77 -3.73
CA LEU A 567 0.38 -49.50 -2.53
C LEU A 567 -0.68 -48.41 -2.77
N VAL A 568 -0.30 -47.30 -3.41
CA VAL A 568 -1.25 -46.22 -3.74
C VAL A 568 -2.36 -46.73 -4.65
N VAL A 569 -2.01 -47.49 -5.69
CA VAL A 569 -2.99 -48.02 -6.65
C VAL A 569 -3.95 -49.00 -5.99
N GLU A 570 -3.45 -49.92 -5.17
CA GLU A 570 -4.28 -50.89 -4.43
C GLU A 570 -5.22 -50.19 -3.43
N GLN A 571 -4.72 -49.19 -2.69
CA GLN A 571 -5.55 -48.44 -1.73
C GLN A 571 -6.59 -47.58 -2.43
N LEU A 572 -6.23 -46.95 -3.56
CA LEU A 572 -7.17 -46.18 -4.37
C LEU A 572 -8.24 -47.08 -5.00
N HIS A 573 -7.87 -48.23 -5.55
CA HIS A 573 -8.85 -49.21 -6.07
C HIS A 573 -9.81 -49.67 -4.98
N LYS A 574 -9.29 -49.99 -3.79
CA LYS A 574 -10.11 -50.43 -2.65
C LYS A 574 -11.07 -49.34 -2.17
N ARG A 575 -10.63 -48.08 -2.14
CA ARG A 575 -11.40 -46.97 -1.54
C ARG A 575 -12.29 -46.22 -2.53
N TYR A 576 -11.86 -46.16 -3.79
CA TYR A 576 -12.41 -45.40 -4.90
C TYR A 576 -12.32 -46.23 -6.20
N PRO A 577 -13.04 -47.36 -6.31
CA PRO A 577 -13.03 -48.20 -7.51
C PRO A 577 -13.52 -47.45 -8.77
N GLU A 578 -14.31 -46.38 -8.62
CA GLU A 578 -14.68 -45.48 -9.69
C GLU A 578 -13.50 -44.66 -10.26
N LEU A 579 -12.46 -44.45 -9.45
CA LEU A 579 -11.24 -43.75 -9.85
C LEU A 579 -10.18 -44.72 -10.39
N VAL A 580 -10.07 -45.90 -9.79
CA VAL A 580 -9.17 -46.98 -10.21
C VAL A 580 -10.00 -48.27 -10.33
N PRO A 581 -10.60 -48.56 -11.51
CA PRO A 581 -11.50 -49.71 -11.68
C PRO A 581 -10.82 -51.07 -11.54
N GLU A 582 -9.57 -51.16 -11.98
CA GLU A 582 -8.79 -52.39 -11.94
C GLU A 582 -7.36 -52.06 -11.49
N VAL A 583 -6.77 -52.97 -10.71
CA VAL A 583 -5.35 -52.88 -10.34
C VAL A 583 -4.53 -53.28 -11.58
N PRO A 584 -3.67 -52.39 -12.13
CA PRO A 584 -2.80 -52.72 -13.25
C PRO A 584 -1.87 -53.89 -12.93
N SER A 585 -1.48 -54.63 -13.97
CA SER A 585 -0.52 -55.73 -13.82
C SER A 585 0.84 -55.24 -13.32
N GLU A 586 1.62 -56.13 -12.71
CA GLU A 586 3.00 -55.83 -12.27
C GLU A 586 3.86 -55.26 -13.40
N GLN A 587 3.69 -55.78 -14.64
CA GLN A 587 4.37 -55.26 -15.82
C GLN A 587 3.98 -53.81 -16.13
N ALA A 588 2.69 -53.48 -16.09
CA ALA A 588 2.23 -52.11 -16.33
C ALA A 588 2.72 -51.14 -15.25
N LEU A 589 2.75 -51.58 -13.98
CA LEU A 589 3.30 -50.81 -12.88
C LEU A 589 4.82 -50.56 -13.05
N ASP A 590 5.57 -51.56 -13.52
CA ASP A 590 7.00 -51.43 -13.83
C ASP A 590 7.26 -50.49 -15.01
N GLU A 591 6.48 -50.60 -16.08
CA GLU A 591 6.55 -49.71 -17.24
C GLU A 591 6.26 -48.26 -16.84
N ALA A 592 5.20 -48.03 -16.06
CA ALA A 592 4.86 -46.72 -15.55
C ALA A 592 5.92 -46.13 -14.61
N PHE A 593 6.49 -46.96 -13.73
CA PHE A 593 7.59 -46.54 -12.87
C PHE A 593 8.83 -46.14 -13.69
N ASN A 594 9.17 -46.92 -14.71
CA ASN A 594 10.27 -46.60 -15.63
C ASN A 594 10.00 -45.31 -16.42
N ALA A 595 8.75 -45.07 -16.84
CA ALA A 595 8.35 -43.80 -17.45
C ALA A 595 8.50 -42.63 -16.45
N GLY A 596 8.09 -42.82 -15.20
CA GLY A 596 8.24 -41.83 -14.13
C GLY A 596 9.69 -41.52 -13.77
N LEU A 597 10.61 -42.48 -13.88
CA LEU A 597 12.06 -42.26 -13.73
C LEU A 597 12.64 -41.39 -14.86
N LYS A 598 12.11 -41.52 -16.08
CA LYS A 598 12.50 -40.74 -17.27
C LYS A 598 11.77 -39.41 -17.38
N TYR A 599 10.85 -39.10 -16.47
CA TYR A 599 10.10 -37.85 -16.51
C TYR A 599 11.03 -36.65 -16.25
N HIS A 600 11.01 -35.69 -17.17
CA HIS A 600 11.75 -34.44 -17.05
C HIS A 600 10.79 -33.25 -16.99
N ALA A 601 10.77 -32.61 -15.84
CA ALA A 601 9.98 -31.42 -15.60
C ALA A 601 10.47 -30.26 -16.48
N LYS A 602 9.55 -29.62 -17.22
CA LYS A 602 9.86 -28.52 -18.13
C LYS A 602 9.23 -27.22 -17.61
N PRO A 603 10.03 -26.21 -17.25
CA PRO A 603 9.49 -24.93 -16.82
C PRO A 603 8.62 -24.29 -17.90
N TYR A 604 7.47 -23.75 -17.51
CA TYR A 604 6.59 -23.03 -18.41
C TYR A 604 5.92 -21.85 -17.70
N LYS A 605 5.41 -20.91 -18.49
CA LYS A 605 4.62 -19.79 -17.98
C LYS A 605 3.14 -20.09 -18.20
N PRO A 606 2.33 -20.30 -17.14
CA PRO A 606 0.90 -20.56 -17.27
C PRO A 606 0.17 -19.36 -17.88
N ASP A 607 -0.97 -19.62 -18.54
CA ASP A 607 -1.83 -18.55 -19.05
C ASP A 607 -2.36 -17.72 -17.87
N VAL A 608 -2.35 -16.40 -18.01
CA VAL A 608 -2.88 -15.47 -17.02
C VAL A 608 -4.39 -15.68 -16.81
N GLN A 609 -5.09 -16.19 -17.81
CA GLN A 609 -6.51 -16.54 -17.73
C GLN A 609 -6.78 -17.61 -16.67
N VAL A 610 -5.80 -18.45 -16.32
CA VAL A 610 -5.95 -19.48 -15.29
C VAL A 610 -6.21 -18.84 -13.92
N LEU A 611 -5.71 -17.64 -13.64
CA LEU A 611 -6.06 -16.93 -12.40
C LEU A 611 -7.53 -16.48 -12.33
N ASN A 612 -8.30 -16.60 -13.41
CA ASN A 612 -9.73 -16.35 -13.36
C ASN A 612 -10.42 -17.27 -12.35
N TYR A 613 -9.98 -18.52 -12.15
CA TYR A 613 -10.59 -19.43 -11.17
C TYR A 613 -10.65 -18.86 -9.74
N LEU A 614 -9.73 -17.96 -9.37
CA LEU A 614 -9.71 -17.25 -8.07
C LEU A 614 -10.21 -15.79 -8.16
N GLY A 615 -10.78 -15.38 -9.30
CA GLY A 615 -11.12 -13.98 -9.58
C GLY A 615 -9.90 -13.05 -9.69
N GLN A 616 -8.68 -13.60 -9.85
CA GLN A 616 -7.41 -12.88 -9.85
C GLN A 616 -6.84 -12.62 -11.26
N GLY A 617 -7.48 -13.12 -12.32
CA GLY A 617 -7.02 -13.02 -13.71
C GLY A 617 -7.19 -11.66 -14.37
N LYS A 618 -6.87 -10.56 -13.67
CA LYS A 618 -6.63 -9.27 -14.32
C LYS A 618 -5.17 -9.18 -14.73
N GLY A 619 -4.87 -9.62 -15.96
CA GLY A 619 -3.57 -9.41 -16.60
C GLY A 619 -3.22 -7.93 -16.65
N GLY A 620 -2.16 -7.52 -15.96
CA GLY A 620 -1.58 -6.19 -16.11
C GLY A 620 -0.97 -6.03 -17.51
N PRO A 621 -1.06 -4.84 -18.14
CA PRO A 621 -0.47 -4.67 -19.45
C PRO A 621 1.07 -4.72 -19.37
N LYS A 622 1.63 -5.51 -20.29
CA LYS A 622 3.02 -5.42 -20.73
C LYS A 622 3.29 -3.97 -21.15
N LYS A 623 4.44 -3.42 -20.74
CA LYS A 623 4.95 -2.15 -21.29
C LYS A 623 5.34 -2.37 -22.74
N GLU A 624 4.46 -2.02 -23.67
CA GLU A 624 4.87 -1.64 -25.02
C GLU A 624 5.28 -0.16 -24.98
N GLN A 625 6.56 0.07 -25.21
CA GLN A 625 7.09 1.39 -25.51
C GLN A 625 6.59 1.79 -26.90
N GLN A 626 5.52 2.58 -26.96
CA GLN A 626 5.25 3.41 -28.14
C GLN A 626 5.92 4.77 -27.95
N ALA A 627 6.95 4.98 -28.77
CA ALA A 627 7.57 6.27 -29.00
C ALA A 627 6.52 7.28 -29.49
N LYS A 628 6.37 8.39 -28.76
CA LYS A 628 5.84 9.63 -29.32
C LYS A 628 7.01 10.54 -29.63
N GLY A 629 7.20 10.80 -30.92
CA GLY A 629 8.14 11.78 -31.41
C GLY A 629 7.77 13.20 -30.97
N LYS A 630 8.79 13.93 -30.53
CA LYS A 630 9.00 15.33 -30.90
C LYS A 630 10.47 15.46 -31.25
N GLY A 631 10.74 15.83 -32.50
CA GLY A 631 12.06 15.86 -33.08
C GLY A 631 12.94 16.96 -32.49
N LYS A 632 14.25 16.69 -32.55
CA LYS A 632 15.28 17.67 -32.90
C LYS A 632 16.38 16.91 -33.62
N ASP A 633 16.60 17.29 -34.87
CA ASP A 633 17.78 16.93 -35.64
C ASP A 633 19.05 17.28 -34.86
N LYS A 634 20.00 16.34 -34.82
CA LYS A 634 21.41 16.59 -35.12
C LYS A 634 22.17 15.28 -35.23
N ALA A 635 23.12 15.31 -36.15
CA ALA A 635 23.85 14.21 -36.73
C ALA A 635 24.68 13.40 -35.72
N LYS A 636 24.99 12.15 -36.12
CA LYS A 636 26.00 11.29 -35.52
C LYS A 636 27.34 12.02 -35.48
N GLU A 637 27.97 12.08 -34.31
CA GLU A 637 29.42 11.95 -34.15
C GLU A 637 29.73 11.44 -32.73
N GLY A 638 30.75 10.58 -32.63
CA GLY A 638 30.90 9.56 -31.60
C GLY A 638 31.12 10.02 -30.15
N GLY A 639 30.66 9.19 -29.23
CA GLY A 639 30.95 9.28 -27.80
C GLY A 639 30.36 8.07 -27.05
N GLN A 640 31.17 7.44 -26.21
CA GLN A 640 30.91 6.16 -25.53
C GLN A 640 29.55 6.09 -24.80
N GLN A 641 28.85 4.96 -24.91
CA GLN A 641 27.70 4.63 -24.06
C GLN A 641 28.13 4.60 -22.58
N GLN A 642 27.67 5.57 -21.79
CA GLN A 642 27.73 5.46 -20.32
C GLN A 642 26.68 4.47 -19.81
N PRO A 643 27.04 3.53 -18.92
CA PRO A 643 26.07 2.61 -18.31
C PRO A 643 25.20 3.29 -17.25
N SER A 644 23.94 2.86 -17.14
CA SER A 644 22.99 3.29 -16.10
C SER A 644 23.47 2.90 -14.69
N PRO A 645 23.32 3.75 -13.64
CA PRO A 645 23.86 3.49 -12.31
C PRO A 645 23.08 2.42 -11.52
N SER A 646 23.81 1.49 -10.89
CA SER A 646 23.32 0.41 -10.01
C SER A 646 22.70 0.93 -8.71
N LYS A 647 21.78 0.16 -8.10
CA LYS A 647 21.03 0.59 -6.90
C LYS A 647 21.61 -0.02 -5.61
N ILE A 648 22.32 0.79 -4.83
CA ILE A 648 22.79 0.38 -3.48
C ILE A 648 21.59 0.26 -2.53
N ILE A 649 21.58 -0.81 -1.73
CA ILE A 649 20.50 -1.11 -0.78
C ILE A 649 20.91 -0.79 0.66
N TYR A 650 22.12 -1.12 1.10
CA TYR A 650 22.63 -0.77 2.43
C TYR A 650 24.17 -0.80 2.50
N PHE A 651 24.72 -0.05 3.46
CA PHE A 651 26.13 -0.12 3.86
C PHE A 651 26.24 -0.93 5.16
N ASN A 652 27.26 -1.78 5.24
CA ASN A 652 27.45 -2.70 6.35
C ASN A 652 28.92 -2.91 6.69
N VAL A 653 29.19 -3.39 7.88
CA VAL A 653 30.47 -4.00 8.24
C VAL A 653 30.31 -5.51 8.11
N ASP A 654 31.10 -6.13 7.23
CA ASP A 654 31.05 -7.57 6.96
C ASP A 654 31.87 -8.34 7.99
N VAL A 655 31.21 -9.13 8.83
CA VAL A 655 31.80 -9.78 9.99
C VAL A 655 32.17 -11.22 9.65
N LYS A 656 33.47 -11.49 9.48
CA LYS A 656 34.00 -12.82 9.09
C LYS A 656 34.36 -13.74 10.27
N GLN A 657 33.83 -13.46 11.45
CA GLN A 657 34.06 -14.27 12.65
C GLN A 657 32.99 -15.33 12.86
N ASP A 658 33.37 -16.39 13.57
CA ASP A 658 32.45 -17.42 14.05
C ASP A 658 31.64 -16.91 15.25
N ILE A 659 30.61 -16.11 14.96
CA ILE A 659 29.71 -15.58 15.97
C ILE A 659 28.95 -16.71 16.69
N GLY A 660 28.62 -17.80 15.99
CA GLY A 660 27.94 -18.95 16.59
C GLY A 660 28.78 -19.60 17.70
N GLY A 661 30.05 -19.89 17.41
CA GLY A 661 30.98 -20.43 18.40
C GLY A 661 31.24 -19.49 19.58
N LEU A 662 31.24 -18.16 19.36
CA LEU A 662 31.36 -17.19 20.44
C LEU A 662 30.12 -17.15 21.34
N VAL A 663 28.92 -17.30 20.77
CA VAL A 663 27.68 -17.41 21.56
C VAL A 663 27.67 -18.71 22.38
N ASP A 664 28.15 -19.82 21.83
CA ASP A 664 28.29 -21.07 22.59
C ASP A 664 29.20 -20.89 23.81
N LYS A 665 30.37 -20.26 23.64
CA LYS A 665 31.27 -19.91 24.75
C LYS A 665 30.63 -18.96 25.75
N LEU A 666 29.80 -18.02 25.30
CA LEU A 666 29.11 -17.08 26.18
C LEU A 666 28.13 -17.83 27.10
N PHE A 667 27.35 -18.76 26.57
CA PHE A 667 26.45 -19.59 27.38
C PHE A 667 27.22 -20.52 28.32
N GLU A 668 28.37 -21.07 27.90
CA GLU A 668 29.24 -21.86 28.77
C GLU A 668 29.79 -21.04 29.95
N ALA A 669 30.15 -19.78 29.71
CA ALA A 669 30.58 -18.85 30.76
C ALA A 669 29.43 -18.34 31.65
N ASN A 670 28.17 -18.58 31.28
CA ASN A 670 26.97 -18.10 31.98
C ASN A 670 25.93 -19.24 32.18
N PRO A 671 26.25 -20.31 32.95
CA PRO A 671 25.44 -21.53 33.02
C PRO A 671 24.04 -21.37 33.64
N GLY A 672 23.75 -20.22 34.28
CA GLY A 672 22.43 -19.90 34.84
C GLY A 672 21.47 -19.18 33.91
N THR A 673 21.84 -18.97 32.64
CA THR A 673 21.02 -18.26 31.64
C THR A 673 20.24 -19.24 30.76
N ASP A 674 19.04 -18.86 30.31
CA ASP A 674 18.22 -19.73 29.47
C ASP A 674 18.86 -19.88 28.06
N ARG A 675 19.33 -21.09 27.75
CA ARG A 675 19.89 -21.45 26.45
C ARG A 675 18.84 -22.03 25.49
N SER A 676 17.59 -22.22 25.92
CA SER A 676 16.55 -22.93 25.18
C SER A 676 16.34 -22.36 23.77
N PHE A 677 16.30 -21.03 23.65
CA PHE A 677 16.11 -20.37 22.37
C PHE A 677 17.34 -20.50 21.45
N TRP A 678 18.55 -20.43 22.01
CA TRP A 678 19.78 -20.64 21.25
C TRP A 678 19.87 -22.07 20.68
N ASP A 679 19.56 -23.06 21.51
CA ASP A 679 19.54 -24.46 21.07
C ASP A 679 18.44 -24.71 20.04
N LYS A 680 17.27 -24.07 20.19
CA LYS A 680 16.23 -24.08 19.16
C LYS A 680 16.71 -23.48 17.84
N LEU A 681 17.44 -22.37 17.85
CA LEU A 681 18.01 -21.79 16.63
C LEU A 681 19.02 -22.74 15.97
N LYS A 682 19.90 -23.38 16.75
CA LYS A 682 20.89 -24.34 16.22
C LYS A 682 20.24 -25.61 15.66
N VAL A 683 19.31 -26.23 16.40
CA VAL A 683 18.62 -27.46 15.98
C VAL A 683 17.86 -27.28 14.67
N ASN A 684 17.30 -26.09 14.45
CA ASN A 684 16.53 -25.78 13.25
C ASN A 684 17.35 -25.18 12.09
N ASP A 685 18.69 -25.05 12.22
CA ASP A 685 19.57 -24.32 11.26
C ASP A 685 19.07 -22.89 10.97
N PHE A 686 18.54 -22.22 12.00
CA PHE A 686 18.01 -20.85 11.97
C PHE A 686 19.05 -19.78 12.34
N VAL A 687 20.28 -20.21 12.64
CA VAL A 687 21.44 -19.31 12.80
C VAL A 687 21.89 -18.84 11.41
N LYS A 688 22.15 -17.54 11.27
CA LYS A 688 22.65 -16.96 10.03
C LYS A 688 24.05 -17.50 9.71
N LYS A 689 24.35 -17.64 8.42
CA LYS A 689 25.66 -18.12 7.92
C LYS A 689 26.61 -16.98 7.59
N GLU A 690 26.05 -15.79 7.36
CA GLU A 690 26.79 -14.57 7.10
C GLU A 690 26.34 -13.51 8.10
N PHE A 691 27.32 -12.91 8.75
CA PHE A 691 27.12 -11.90 9.76
C PHE A 691 27.57 -10.55 9.22
N HIS A 692 26.76 -9.54 9.45
CA HIS A 692 27.10 -8.18 9.12
C HIS A 692 26.41 -7.24 10.10
N ILE A 693 27.00 -6.08 10.29
CA ILE A 693 26.41 -4.97 11.05
C ILE A 693 25.89 -3.98 10.02
N THR A 694 24.58 -3.80 9.96
CA THR A 694 24.01 -2.78 9.07
C THR A 694 24.32 -1.41 9.65
N LEU A 695 25.15 -0.62 8.97
CA LEU A 695 25.41 0.76 9.36
C LEU A 695 24.22 1.64 8.96
N VAL A 696 23.73 1.47 7.73
CA VAL A 696 22.62 2.25 7.21
C VAL A 696 21.95 1.58 6.01
N HIS A 697 20.63 1.61 5.94
CA HIS A 697 19.84 1.08 4.84
C HIS A 697 19.23 2.23 3.99
N MET A 698 19.04 2.01 2.70
CA MET A 698 18.43 2.97 1.75
C MET A 698 16.98 3.36 2.10
N ASN A 699 16.36 2.60 3.00
CA ASN A 699 14.99 2.79 3.48
C ASN A 699 15.03 3.21 4.97
N GLY A 700 16.16 3.74 5.43
CA GLY A 700 16.33 4.29 6.77
C GLY A 700 15.20 5.28 7.08
N SER A 701 14.68 5.17 8.29
CA SER A 701 13.46 5.87 8.70
C SER A 701 13.78 7.27 9.22
N SER A 702 14.93 7.41 9.87
CA SER A 702 15.41 8.68 10.45
C SER A 702 16.22 9.50 9.46
N ASP A 703 16.25 10.82 9.65
CA ASP A 703 17.00 11.71 8.76
C ASP A 703 18.52 11.56 8.93
N ARG A 704 18.97 11.19 10.13
CA ARG A 704 20.35 10.75 10.38
C ARG A 704 20.74 9.56 9.50
N GLU A 705 19.88 8.55 9.38
CA GLU A 705 20.13 7.40 8.48
C GLU A 705 20.12 7.83 7.01
N LYS A 706 19.19 8.67 6.57
CA LYS A 706 19.16 9.12 5.17
C LYS A 706 20.40 9.94 4.79
N GLN A 707 20.82 10.84 5.67
CA GLN A 707 22.03 11.65 5.49
C GLN A 707 23.28 10.77 5.47
N LEU A 708 23.40 9.83 6.41
CA LEU A 708 24.51 8.87 6.44
C LEU A 708 24.54 7.98 5.20
N PHE A 709 23.38 7.53 4.71
CA PHE A 709 23.29 6.73 3.49
C PHE A 709 23.79 7.52 2.27
N GLU A 710 23.33 8.76 2.10
CA GLU A 710 23.74 9.60 0.98
C GLU A 710 25.20 10.03 1.08
N TYR A 711 25.69 10.30 2.30
CA TYR A 711 27.09 10.56 2.59
C TYR A 711 27.99 9.39 2.16
N LEU A 712 27.71 8.17 2.64
CA LEU A 712 28.49 6.98 2.29
C LEU A 712 28.37 6.66 0.79
N ARG A 713 27.18 6.83 0.20
CA ARG A 713 26.97 6.65 -1.24
C ARG A 713 27.79 7.62 -2.08
N SER A 714 27.80 8.90 -1.71
CA SER A 714 28.60 9.92 -2.41
C SER A 714 30.09 9.67 -2.24
N LYS A 715 30.53 9.39 -1.01
CA LYS A 715 31.93 9.16 -0.66
C LYS A 715 32.53 7.97 -1.39
N TYR A 716 31.79 6.87 -1.50
CA TYR A 716 32.27 5.64 -2.13
C TYR A 716 31.80 5.47 -3.57
N ALA A 717 31.23 6.49 -4.21
CA ALA A 717 30.70 6.42 -5.58
C ALA A 717 31.67 5.80 -6.60
N GLY A 718 32.98 6.10 -6.50
CA GLY A 718 34.02 5.52 -7.36
C GLY A 718 34.24 4.02 -7.16
N HIS A 719 34.00 3.50 -5.95
CA HIS A 719 34.05 2.07 -5.64
C HIS A 719 32.80 1.33 -6.13
N LEU A 720 31.77 2.03 -6.61
CA LEU A 720 30.46 1.46 -6.97
C LEU A 720 30.26 1.34 -8.49
N VAL A 721 31.30 1.54 -9.30
CA VAL A 721 31.26 1.45 -10.77
C VAL A 721 31.48 -0.01 -11.23
N GLY A 722 30.54 -0.57 -12.01
CA GLY A 722 30.64 -1.88 -12.66
C GLY A 722 29.29 -2.62 -12.79
N LYS A 723 29.13 -3.47 -13.82
CA LYS A 723 27.99 -4.41 -13.90
C LYS A 723 28.17 -5.47 -12.82
N GLN A 724 27.24 -5.60 -11.88
CA GLN A 724 27.35 -6.61 -10.81
C GLN A 724 26.04 -7.36 -10.59
N ASN A 725 26.18 -8.67 -10.32
CA ASN A 725 25.17 -9.49 -9.67
C ASN A 725 25.04 -9.04 -8.19
N SER A 726 24.01 -9.50 -7.47
CA SER A 726 23.78 -9.16 -6.06
C SER A 726 24.95 -9.58 -5.15
N VAL A 727 25.91 -8.69 -4.92
CA VAL A 727 27.17 -8.95 -4.21
C VAL A 727 27.41 -7.87 -3.15
N ASN A 728 27.97 -8.27 -2.00
CA ASN A 728 28.46 -7.35 -0.97
C ASN A 728 29.89 -6.94 -1.34
N LYS A 729 30.12 -5.66 -1.67
CA LYS A 729 31.42 -5.17 -2.17
C LYS A 729 32.20 -4.48 -1.08
N SER A 730 33.45 -4.90 -0.86
CA SER A 730 34.42 -4.21 0.01
C SER A 730 34.63 -2.77 -0.44
N LEU A 731 34.72 -1.86 0.53
CA LEU A 731 35.04 -0.45 0.36
C LEU A 731 36.45 -0.11 0.89
N ASP A 732 37.27 -1.14 1.14
CA ASP A 732 38.68 -1.08 1.51
C ASP A 732 38.94 -0.16 2.72
N LYS A 733 38.04 -0.23 3.69
CA LYS A 733 38.11 0.46 4.99
C LYS A 733 37.76 -0.51 6.10
N GLU A 734 38.50 -0.42 7.19
CA GLU A 734 38.30 -1.27 8.35
C GLU A 734 37.49 -0.54 9.43
N CYS A 735 36.61 -1.28 10.10
CA CYS A 735 35.84 -0.85 11.26
C CYS A 735 36.14 -1.79 12.42
N GLN A 736 36.54 -1.23 13.56
CA GLN A 736 36.71 -1.98 14.80
C GLN A 736 35.33 -2.25 15.41
N VAL A 737 35.09 -3.49 15.81
CA VAL A 737 33.82 -3.93 16.39
C VAL A 737 34.04 -4.44 17.82
N ARG A 738 33.24 -3.93 18.75
CA ARG A 738 33.24 -4.36 20.16
C ARG A 738 31.88 -4.95 20.54
N ALA A 739 31.86 -6.15 21.09
CA ALA A 739 30.62 -6.77 21.57
C ALA A 739 30.19 -6.20 22.93
N LYS A 740 28.88 -6.03 23.16
CA LYS A 740 28.32 -5.46 24.40
C LYS A 740 27.50 -6.47 25.19
N TYR A 741 26.47 -7.02 24.57
CA TYR A 741 25.57 -8.00 25.19
C TYR A 741 24.81 -8.77 24.12
N LEU A 742 24.49 -10.02 24.42
CA LEU A 742 23.59 -10.84 23.64
C LEU A 742 22.15 -10.56 24.10
N ALA A 743 21.23 -10.36 23.16
CA ALA A 743 19.82 -10.15 23.44
C ALA A 743 18.93 -11.06 22.60
N PHE A 744 17.85 -11.58 23.20
CA PHE A 744 16.91 -12.45 22.49
C PHE A 744 15.53 -12.49 23.14
N ASN A 745 14.55 -12.97 22.36
CA ASN A 745 13.23 -13.38 22.83
C ASN A 745 12.84 -14.69 22.14
N SER A 746 11.59 -15.12 22.25
CA SER A 746 11.10 -16.37 21.62
C SER A 746 11.10 -16.38 20.08
N ARG A 747 11.49 -15.28 19.42
CA ARG A 747 11.41 -15.06 17.97
C ARG A 747 12.75 -14.75 17.31
N ILE A 748 13.64 -13.97 17.94
CA ILE A 748 14.88 -13.48 17.31
C ILE A 748 16.01 -13.26 18.34
N MET A 749 17.25 -13.46 17.90
CA MET A 749 18.48 -13.25 18.68
C MET A 749 19.44 -12.32 17.94
N ALA A 750 20.01 -11.35 18.65
CA ALA A 750 21.00 -10.41 18.12
C ALA A 750 22.10 -10.09 19.15
N LEU A 751 23.32 -9.90 18.67
CA LEU A 751 24.45 -9.40 19.46
C LEU A 751 24.53 -7.88 19.30
N ALA A 752 24.32 -7.14 20.39
CA ALA A 752 24.55 -5.70 20.41
C ALA A 752 26.05 -5.40 20.40
N VAL A 753 26.47 -4.48 19.53
CA VAL A 753 27.88 -4.13 19.32
C VAL A 753 28.06 -2.61 19.30
N ASP A 754 29.29 -2.15 19.52
CA ASP A 754 29.75 -0.81 19.15
C ASP A 754 30.66 -0.92 17.93
N VAL A 755 30.56 0.04 17.01
CA VAL A 755 31.39 0.12 15.81
C VAL A 755 32.13 1.44 15.81
N SER A 756 33.45 1.40 15.65
CA SER A 756 34.31 2.58 15.51
C SER A 756 35.19 2.44 14.27
N SER A 757 35.48 3.56 13.61
CA SER A 757 36.42 3.63 12.49
C SER A 757 37.29 4.86 12.64
N ASP A 758 38.49 4.83 12.07
CA ASP A 758 39.42 5.97 12.02
C ASP A 758 38.90 7.10 11.11
N ASP A 759 37.83 6.84 10.38
CA ASP A 759 37.15 7.79 9.52
C ASP A 759 35.89 8.32 10.22
N GLU A 760 35.91 9.58 10.63
CA GLU A 760 34.86 10.24 11.43
C GLU A 760 33.44 10.15 10.79
N GLY A 761 33.35 9.92 9.48
CA GLY A 761 32.08 9.76 8.78
C GLY A 761 31.46 8.35 8.83
N ILE A 762 32.18 7.33 9.30
CA ILE A 762 31.68 5.95 9.37
C ILE A 762 31.12 5.70 10.77
N VAL A 763 29.82 5.98 10.91
CA VAL A 763 29.06 5.72 12.15
C VAL A 763 27.90 4.77 11.88
N CYS A 764 27.33 4.18 12.93
CA CYS A 764 26.07 3.43 12.79
C CYS A 764 24.88 4.41 12.81
N GLY A 765 24.02 4.33 11.79
CA GLY A 765 22.80 5.12 11.67
C GLY A 765 21.65 4.57 12.51
N THR A 766 21.67 3.27 12.83
CA THR A 766 20.68 2.66 13.72
C THR A 766 20.91 3.05 15.18
N GLN A 767 19.86 3.06 15.98
CA GLN A 767 19.93 3.45 17.40
C GLN A 767 20.85 2.52 18.22
N GLN A 768 20.93 1.24 17.86
CA GLN A 768 21.83 0.25 18.45
C GLN A 768 22.41 -0.62 17.33
N ALA A 769 23.71 -0.49 17.09
CA ALA A 769 24.42 -1.37 16.17
C ALA A 769 24.35 -2.81 16.68
N HIS A 770 24.08 -3.75 15.79
CA HIS A 770 23.92 -5.15 16.16
C HIS A 770 24.22 -6.09 15.01
N ILE A 771 24.55 -7.33 15.38
CA ILE A 771 24.65 -8.48 14.48
C ILE A 771 23.42 -9.33 14.75
N THR A 772 22.52 -9.47 13.78
CA THR A 772 21.44 -10.47 13.89
C THR A 772 22.05 -11.86 13.83
N ILE A 773 21.80 -12.70 14.83
CA ILE A 773 22.41 -14.03 14.95
C ILE A 773 21.50 -15.09 14.32
N GLY A 774 20.21 -15.06 14.63
CA GLY A 774 19.24 -16.01 14.10
C GLY A 774 17.80 -15.64 14.46
N MET A 775 16.85 -16.21 13.72
CA MET A 775 15.42 -15.98 13.90
C MET A 775 14.61 -17.20 13.51
N VAL A 776 13.44 -17.36 14.12
CA VAL A 776 12.47 -18.38 13.67
C VAL A 776 11.88 -18.03 12.30
N ASP A 777 11.33 -19.02 11.61
CA ASP A 777 10.75 -18.83 10.28
C ASP A 777 9.60 -17.80 10.28
N GLY A 778 9.50 -17.00 9.22
CA GLY A 778 8.53 -15.91 9.08
C GLY A 778 8.92 -14.58 9.76
N VAL A 779 9.95 -14.56 10.61
CA VAL A 779 10.47 -13.35 11.27
C VAL A 779 11.55 -12.69 10.40
N LYS A 780 11.49 -11.37 10.23
CA LYS A 780 12.46 -10.64 9.39
C LYS A 780 13.65 -10.14 10.21
N PRO A 781 14.87 -10.09 9.63
CA PRO A 781 16.05 -9.56 10.34
C PRO A 781 15.92 -8.14 10.87
N VAL A 782 15.07 -7.31 10.25
CA VAL A 782 14.82 -5.93 10.69
C VAL A 782 14.21 -5.88 12.10
N GLU A 783 13.48 -6.92 12.52
CA GLU A 783 12.84 -7.02 13.84
C GLU A 783 13.86 -7.07 14.99
N SER A 784 15.15 -7.33 14.71
CA SER A 784 16.23 -7.20 15.70
C SER A 784 16.29 -5.79 16.30
N ASN A 785 16.00 -4.75 15.51
CA ASN A 785 15.97 -3.37 15.99
C ASN A 785 14.87 -3.15 17.04
N ASP A 786 13.71 -3.77 16.84
CA ASP A 786 12.57 -3.64 17.74
C ASP A 786 12.79 -4.49 19.00
N MET A 787 13.30 -5.71 18.84
CA MET A 787 13.65 -6.60 19.96
C MET A 787 14.67 -5.93 20.89
N LEU A 788 15.73 -5.29 20.35
CA LEU A 788 16.73 -4.60 21.16
C LEU A 788 16.16 -3.44 22.00
N LYS A 789 15.06 -2.82 21.55
CA LYS A 789 14.36 -1.76 22.30
C LYS A 789 13.35 -2.29 23.30
N SER A 790 12.90 -3.53 23.13
CA SER A 790 11.84 -4.10 23.94
C SER A 790 12.28 -4.35 25.39
N ALA A 791 11.34 -4.24 26.32
CA ALA A 791 11.58 -4.50 27.75
C ALA A 791 11.48 -5.99 28.11
N ASP A 792 10.87 -6.81 27.25
CA ASP A 792 10.62 -8.24 27.43
C ASP A 792 11.73 -9.15 26.88
N LYS A 793 12.86 -8.57 26.46
CA LYS A 793 14.03 -9.32 25.98
C LYS A 793 14.82 -9.90 27.14
N GLU A 794 15.40 -11.06 26.92
CA GLU A 794 16.50 -11.57 27.75
C GLU A 794 17.82 -10.96 27.30
N VAL A 795 18.72 -10.72 28.26
CA VAL A 795 20.02 -10.08 28.03
C VAL A 795 21.11 -10.83 28.79
N ILE A 796 22.18 -11.17 28.08
CA ILE A 796 23.41 -11.71 28.67
C ILE A 796 24.54 -10.72 28.35
N ASN A 797 25.13 -10.12 29.39
CA ASN A 797 26.26 -9.21 29.23
C ASN A 797 27.45 -9.95 28.61
N TRP A 798 28.14 -9.30 27.67
CA TRP A 798 29.30 -9.89 27.02
C TRP A 798 30.49 -9.86 27.98
N ASN A 799 30.84 -11.02 28.54
CA ASN A 799 31.96 -11.20 29.46
C ASN A 799 33.13 -12.01 28.87
N LEU A 800 33.08 -12.28 27.55
CA LEU A 800 34.23 -12.77 26.78
C LEU A 800 35.11 -11.57 26.37
N GLU A 801 36.35 -11.83 25.90
CA GLU A 801 37.23 -10.74 25.46
C GLU A 801 36.49 -9.78 24.50
N PRO A 802 36.48 -8.47 24.79
CA PRO A 802 35.48 -7.55 24.23
C PRO A 802 35.73 -7.21 22.75
N ASN A 803 36.88 -7.54 22.18
CA ASN A 803 37.26 -7.09 20.86
C ASN A 803 36.91 -8.15 19.79
N LEU A 804 35.85 -7.88 19.01
CA LEU A 804 35.61 -8.60 17.76
C LEU A 804 36.58 -8.12 16.67
N GLY A 805 37.46 -7.16 16.91
CA GLY A 805 38.54 -6.77 16.01
C GLY A 805 38.06 -6.02 14.76
N GLY A 806 38.96 -5.92 13.79
CA GLY A 806 38.76 -5.20 12.54
C GLY A 806 37.97 -5.97 11.49
N HIS A 807 36.95 -5.33 10.93
CA HIS A 807 36.09 -5.90 9.89
C HIS A 807 35.90 -4.92 8.73
N GLN A 808 35.68 -5.44 7.52
CA GLN A 808 35.64 -4.62 6.30
C GLN A 808 34.30 -3.89 6.14
N LEU A 809 34.36 -2.58 5.90
CA LEU A 809 33.23 -1.80 5.42
C LEU A 809 32.87 -2.26 4.01
N SER A 810 31.59 -2.51 3.77
CA SER A 810 31.05 -3.01 2.51
C SER A 810 29.74 -2.32 2.12
N ALA A 811 29.42 -2.36 0.82
CA ALA A 811 28.14 -1.92 0.28
C ALA A 811 27.43 -3.08 -0.43
N PHE A 812 26.17 -3.30 -0.08
CA PHE A 812 25.33 -4.29 -0.74
C PHE A 812 24.53 -3.63 -1.87
N ALA A 813 24.76 -4.08 -3.11
CA ALA A 813 24.12 -3.57 -4.32
C ALA A 813 23.18 -4.61 -4.95
N ARG A 814 22.11 -4.14 -5.60
CA ARG A 814 21.18 -4.97 -6.38
C ARG A 814 20.96 -4.44 -7.79
#